data_AF-A0A530WUM5-F1
#
_entry.id   AF-A0A530WUM5-F1
#
_cell.length_a   1.000
_cell.length_b   1.000
_cell.length_c   1.000
_cell.angle_alpha   90.00
_cell.angle_beta   90.00
_cell.angle_gamma   90.00
#
_symmetry.space_group_name_H-M   'P 1'
#
loop_
_entity.id
_entity.type
_entity.pdbx_description
1 polymer ?
#
loop_
_entity_poly.entity_id
_entity_poly.type
_entity_poly.pdbx_seq_one_letter_code
_entity_poly.pdbx_strand_id
1 'polypeptide(L)'
;MLRLCGFIAVFLVAAFTTFDASADRRVALVIGNSEYREIPVLKNPDKDADDVSKTFRLAGFEVFVAKDLTKLQFEEQFRNYLAAADGADLSVVYYSGHGFQIGGENFLIPVDASLKNAADIEVQAVKLDDVLQQLRAKSKIQVIILDACRNNPFPRKDYWLRDQLVTAGNTGLAQVKSSLNTLIAFATEPGAVAYDGAGDLSPFSSAFSRRALAPNQEIRTVMASVRRDVVEATDGKQVPWENSSLIDEVVLMRRASRPSLPPVLEKVVPSGVGPVALDLPEPVDVDGGSITVSIERPPALGRLLLDGRAVAVGEEIQGVDLPRLKMDVPKGAGAPEEVDMLAYATHDNWGGEARGIMVFRVRDGHGAQGEQIVASLETEQKQQVLERGIHIAGAAEAIENREISVPVGVGPVPLKLDFPTNDPTVSLKLASYPATGTLSLPDRALSPESSLMADEVDQLRYEPQIGAAQPVEVGFEIRADSNSSKPATMKLSPRVDPCDKAAGEPLDLQGVVPGLLPNEIGTEAVKACEAAVKAYPDVARFRYELGRALLAAGKVEDAKPVFEEAAKKGHVRAVYELGYLHATGTGMPIDRKQANSLYAAAADKGDPYGMMAWGRALFNGYEVEPDTGKGLDLLLKAAAMGHTYAMNELAAIFTEGLNGITADPARAVAFLKAGVERQDMYSMNLLGRNYLAGVGVGKDPRQAQGLFQRAMDLGQPYAPASLARMYRDGVGVGQNLDEAQRLFELATARGDQSGAYDRAALEMQKGDKADQAIAVRYLAFAVALDLRKELPGAPTSLSKFGAKAKTAALKQLRGELKSKMAANGSLDDQLVKVARAVWQQANPRRDLF
;
A
#
# COMPACT_ATOMS: atom_id res chain seq x y z
N MET A 1 7.57 47.07 51.77
CA MET A 1 7.18 47.38 50.38
C MET A 1 8.34 47.25 49.37
N LEU A 2 9.29 46.34 49.59
CA LEU A 2 10.23 45.87 48.58
C LEU A 2 10.64 44.47 49.02
N ARG A 3 10.26 43.45 48.24
CA ARG A 3 10.57 42.00 48.31
C ARG A 3 9.32 41.17 47.98
N LEU A 4 8.74 41.38 46.79
CA LEU A 4 7.73 40.48 46.22
C LEU A 4 7.62 40.56 44.67
N CYS A 5 8.71 40.88 43.96
CA CYS A 5 8.71 40.96 42.49
C CYS A 5 9.84 40.14 41.82
N GLY A 6 10.44 39.18 42.53
CA GLY A 6 11.67 38.51 42.09
C GLY A 6 11.54 37.09 41.55
N PHE A 7 10.32 36.53 41.40
CA PHE A 7 10.16 35.09 41.10
C PHE A 7 9.20 34.72 39.96
N ILE A 8 8.74 35.68 39.14
CA ILE A 8 7.82 35.40 38.02
C ILE A 8 8.47 35.63 36.62
N ALA A 9 9.72 36.11 36.55
CA ALA A 9 10.36 36.46 35.27
C ALA A 9 11.39 35.44 34.73
N VAL A 10 11.43 34.19 35.23
CA VAL A 10 12.41 33.17 34.79
C VAL A 10 11.76 31.91 34.19
N PHE A 11 10.43 31.79 34.12
CA PHE A 11 9.74 30.63 33.54
C PHE A 11 8.97 30.90 32.24
N LEU A 12 9.34 31.97 31.52
CA LEU A 12 8.71 32.38 30.26
C LEU A 12 9.74 32.61 29.13
N VAL A 13 10.85 31.87 29.16
CA VAL A 13 11.63 31.60 27.95
C VAL A 13 11.12 30.29 27.37
N ALA A 14 10.07 30.43 26.59
CA ALA A 14 9.84 29.69 25.36
C ALA A 14 10.22 28.21 25.35
N ALA A 15 9.33 27.37 25.89
CA ALA A 15 9.05 26.09 25.24
C ALA A 15 8.34 26.39 23.90
N PHE A 16 9.08 26.91 22.92
CA PHE A 16 8.71 26.64 21.53
C PHE A 16 9.02 25.17 21.34
N THR A 17 8.01 24.32 21.50
CA THR A 17 8.00 23.08 20.76
C THR A 17 8.10 23.51 19.30
N THR A 18 9.27 23.31 18.70
CA THR A 18 9.37 23.28 17.25
C THR A 18 8.45 22.14 16.84
N PHE A 19 7.24 22.48 16.38
CA PHE A 19 6.50 21.55 15.55
C PHE A 19 7.43 21.28 14.38
N ASP A 20 8.04 20.09 14.35
CA ASP A 20 8.68 19.61 13.13
C ASP A 20 7.59 19.67 12.07
N ALA A 21 7.74 20.60 11.13
CA ALA A 21 6.88 20.66 9.97
C ALA A 21 7.15 19.38 9.19
N SER A 22 6.32 18.36 9.41
CA SER A 22 6.41 17.11 8.66
C SER A 22 6.15 17.40 7.18
N ALA A 23 6.99 16.84 6.30
CA ALA A 23 6.70 16.82 4.87
C ALA A 23 5.28 16.27 4.61
N ASP A 24 4.52 16.92 3.72
CA ASP A 24 3.22 16.41 3.25
C ASP A 24 3.41 15.01 2.65
N ARG A 25 2.64 14.02 3.12
CA ARG A 25 2.70 12.66 2.56
C ARG A 25 1.81 12.56 1.33
N ARG A 26 2.42 12.32 0.18
CA ARG A 26 1.79 12.33 -1.15
C ARG A 26 2.01 11.00 -1.86
N VAL A 27 0.94 10.33 -2.24
CA VAL A 27 1.01 9.02 -2.91
C VAL A 27 0.19 9.01 -4.19
N ALA A 28 0.69 8.34 -5.22
CA ALA A 28 0.01 8.21 -6.50
C ALA A 28 0.03 6.76 -7.00
N LEU A 29 -1.11 6.25 -7.45
CA LEU A 29 -1.22 5.01 -8.21
C LEU A 29 -1.49 5.34 -9.67
N VAL A 30 -0.62 4.91 -10.56
CA VAL A 30 -0.66 5.19 -12.00
C VAL A 30 -0.78 3.86 -12.74
N ILE A 31 -1.93 3.64 -13.37
CA ILE A 31 -2.25 2.41 -14.10
C ILE A 31 -2.43 2.71 -15.58
N GLY A 32 -1.73 1.95 -16.43
CA GLY A 32 -1.90 1.98 -17.89
C GLY A 32 -2.18 0.58 -18.43
N ASN A 33 -3.40 0.32 -18.89
CA ASN A 33 -3.79 -0.96 -19.47
C ASN A 33 -3.95 -0.84 -21.00
N SER A 34 -3.07 -1.51 -21.74
CA SER A 34 -2.99 -1.54 -23.21
C SER A 34 -3.30 -2.93 -23.79
N GLU A 35 -2.75 -3.99 -23.19
CA GLU A 35 -2.69 -5.36 -23.76
C GLU A 35 -3.89 -6.24 -23.37
N TYR A 36 -5.10 -5.83 -23.77
CA TYR A 36 -6.32 -6.58 -23.49
C TYR A 36 -6.39 -7.92 -24.25
N ARG A 37 -6.84 -8.98 -23.56
CA ARG A 37 -6.88 -10.35 -24.11
C ARG A 37 -8.08 -10.63 -25.03
N GLU A 38 -9.24 -10.05 -24.71
CA GLU A 38 -10.53 -10.40 -25.31
C GLU A 38 -11.15 -9.26 -26.12
N ILE A 39 -10.56 -8.06 -26.05
CA ILE A 39 -10.99 -6.84 -26.73
C ILE A 39 -9.77 -6.16 -27.38
N PRO A 40 -9.95 -5.21 -28.31
CA PRO A 40 -8.83 -4.58 -29.01
C PRO A 40 -7.80 -3.92 -28.06
N VAL A 41 -6.53 -3.99 -28.43
CA VAL A 41 -5.43 -3.34 -27.71
C VAL A 41 -5.51 -1.82 -27.84
N LEU A 42 -5.08 -1.11 -26.79
CA LEU A 42 -4.95 0.35 -26.79
C LEU A 42 -3.48 0.75 -26.97
N LYS A 43 -3.23 1.79 -27.77
CA LYS A 43 -1.87 2.16 -28.20
C LYS A 43 -1.06 2.97 -27.16
N ASN A 44 -1.74 3.77 -26.34
CA ASN A 44 -1.11 4.81 -25.53
C ASN A 44 -1.08 4.58 -24.00
N PRO A 45 -2.00 3.81 -23.36
CA PRO A 45 -2.08 3.78 -21.89
C PRO A 45 -0.78 3.46 -21.14
N ASP A 46 0.03 2.56 -21.69
CA ASP A 46 1.35 2.23 -21.18
C ASP A 46 2.33 3.42 -21.20
N LYS A 47 2.32 4.23 -22.25
CA LYS A 47 3.14 5.44 -22.41
C LYS A 47 2.61 6.60 -21.58
N ASP A 48 1.28 6.75 -21.53
CA ASP A 48 0.62 7.73 -20.67
C ASP A 48 0.98 7.49 -19.20
N ALA A 49 0.97 6.23 -18.76
CA ALA A 49 1.38 5.87 -17.40
C ALA A 49 2.86 6.22 -17.12
N ASP A 50 3.77 6.01 -18.08
CA ASP A 50 5.17 6.40 -17.89
C ASP A 50 5.34 7.91 -17.74
N ASP A 51 4.72 8.68 -18.62
CA ASP A 51 4.80 10.14 -18.62
C ASP A 51 4.19 10.76 -17.35
N VAL A 52 2.97 10.33 -16.99
CA VAL A 52 2.29 10.79 -15.78
C VAL A 52 3.03 10.36 -14.51
N SER A 53 3.64 9.17 -14.49
CA SER A 53 4.43 8.73 -13.33
C SER A 53 5.66 9.61 -13.10
N LYS A 54 6.37 10.01 -14.17
CA LYS A 54 7.49 10.95 -14.08
C LYS A 54 7.03 12.30 -13.55
N THR A 55 5.91 12.80 -14.07
CA THR A 55 5.29 14.04 -13.60
C THR A 55 4.99 14.01 -12.10
N PHE A 56 4.39 12.94 -11.59
CA PHE A 56 4.12 12.82 -10.14
C PHE A 56 5.39 12.67 -9.29
N ARG A 57 6.42 11.96 -9.77
CA ARG A 57 7.72 11.88 -9.07
C ARG A 57 8.39 13.25 -8.96
N LEU A 58 8.36 14.05 -10.04
CA LEU A 58 8.84 15.44 -10.02
C LEU A 58 8.06 16.29 -9.03
N ALA A 59 6.77 16.01 -8.84
CA ALA A 59 5.92 16.65 -7.84
C ALA A 59 6.04 16.09 -6.41
N GLY A 60 7.04 15.24 -6.14
CA GLY A 60 7.34 14.72 -4.81
C GLY A 60 6.38 13.64 -4.30
N PHE A 61 5.67 12.95 -5.19
CA PHE A 61 4.84 11.81 -4.83
C PHE A 61 5.66 10.52 -4.75
N GLU A 62 5.31 9.65 -3.81
CA GLU A 62 5.58 8.22 -3.94
C GLU A 62 4.67 7.65 -5.03
N VAL A 63 5.23 7.03 -6.08
CA VAL A 63 4.46 6.61 -7.26
C VAL A 63 4.49 5.09 -7.46
N PHE A 64 3.31 4.47 -7.31
CA PHE A 64 3.03 3.09 -7.67
C PHE A 64 2.67 3.05 -9.16
N VAL A 65 3.55 2.50 -10.00
CA VAL A 65 3.31 2.38 -11.44
C VAL A 65 3.03 0.94 -11.78
N ALA A 66 1.96 0.70 -12.53
CA ALA A 66 1.58 -0.63 -12.96
C ALA A 66 0.97 -0.60 -14.37
N LYS A 67 1.23 -1.65 -15.15
CA LYS A 67 0.77 -1.77 -16.53
C LYS A 67 0.15 -3.12 -16.78
N ASP A 68 -0.84 -3.16 -17.66
CA ASP A 68 -1.51 -4.37 -18.15
C ASP A 68 -1.95 -5.31 -17.03
N LEU A 69 -2.60 -4.75 -16.02
CA LEU A 69 -2.96 -5.46 -14.82
C LEU A 69 -4.11 -6.44 -15.08
N THR A 70 -3.89 -7.71 -14.72
CA THR A 70 -4.98 -8.66 -14.48
C THR A 70 -5.80 -8.25 -13.26
N LYS A 71 -7.00 -8.80 -13.10
CA LYS A 71 -7.86 -8.52 -11.93
C LYS A 71 -7.13 -8.76 -10.59
N LEU A 72 -6.41 -9.88 -10.48
CA LEU A 72 -5.67 -10.20 -9.24
C LEU A 72 -4.50 -9.24 -9.01
N GLN A 73 -3.74 -8.91 -10.06
CA GLN A 73 -2.64 -7.95 -9.93
C GLN A 73 -3.15 -6.53 -9.63
N PHE A 74 -4.30 -6.13 -10.18
CA PHE A 74 -4.94 -4.85 -9.85
C PHE A 74 -5.26 -4.79 -8.36
N GLU A 75 -5.93 -5.81 -7.82
CA GLU A 75 -6.25 -5.86 -6.39
C GLU A 75 -5.01 -5.83 -5.51
N GLU A 76 -3.95 -6.54 -5.89
CA GLU A 76 -2.67 -6.53 -5.19
C GLU A 76 -2.00 -5.15 -5.18
N GLN A 77 -1.85 -4.53 -6.36
CA GLN A 77 -1.26 -3.20 -6.48
C GLN A 77 -2.08 -2.14 -5.75
N PHE A 78 -3.41 -2.23 -5.83
CA PHE A 78 -4.28 -1.31 -5.12
C PHE A 78 -4.18 -1.48 -3.60
N ARG A 79 -4.04 -2.70 -3.07
CA ARG A 79 -3.80 -2.92 -1.62
C ARG A 79 -2.46 -2.34 -1.17
N ASN A 80 -1.38 -2.56 -1.91
CA ASN A 80 -0.06 -1.97 -1.59
C ASN A 80 -0.15 -0.44 -1.55
N TYR A 81 -0.83 0.15 -2.54
CA TYR A 81 -1.09 1.58 -2.59
C TYR A 81 -1.95 2.06 -1.41
N LEU A 82 -3.02 1.35 -1.03
CA LEU A 82 -3.86 1.70 0.12
C LEU A 82 -3.10 1.68 1.44
N ALA A 83 -2.17 0.75 1.62
CA ALA A 83 -1.31 0.70 2.79
C ALA A 83 -0.36 1.91 2.86
N ALA A 84 0.15 2.38 1.71
CA ALA A 84 0.93 3.62 1.63
C ALA A 84 0.06 4.89 1.77
N ALA A 85 -1.20 4.84 1.34
CA ALA A 85 -2.13 5.96 1.46
C ALA A 85 -2.66 6.20 2.88
N ASP A 86 -2.45 5.26 3.82
CA ASP A 86 -2.93 5.36 5.19
C ASP A 86 -2.30 6.58 5.91
N GLY A 87 -3.11 7.59 6.18
CA GLY A 87 -2.66 8.87 6.76
C GLY A 87 -2.05 9.84 5.74
N ALA A 88 -2.12 9.57 4.44
CA ALA A 88 -1.62 10.48 3.42
C ALA A 88 -2.44 11.78 3.33
N ASP A 89 -1.77 12.91 3.09
CA ASP A 89 -2.41 14.20 2.89
C ASP A 89 -3.13 14.28 1.54
N LEU A 90 -2.50 13.70 0.52
CA LEU A 90 -3.01 13.67 -0.84
C LEU A 90 -2.76 12.29 -1.47
N SER A 91 -3.85 11.66 -1.92
CA SER A 91 -3.80 10.40 -2.66
C SER A 91 -4.34 10.61 -4.08
N VAL A 92 -3.62 10.09 -5.08
CA VAL A 92 -3.98 10.22 -6.49
C VAL A 92 -4.14 8.85 -7.13
N VAL A 93 -5.24 8.61 -7.84
CA VAL A 93 -5.36 7.48 -8.77
C VAL A 93 -5.44 8.01 -10.18
N TYR A 94 -4.45 7.69 -10.99
CA TYR A 94 -4.47 7.89 -12.43
C TYR A 94 -4.71 6.54 -13.12
N TYR A 95 -5.69 6.50 -14.03
CA TYR A 95 -5.99 5.31 -14.81
C TYR A 95 -6.15 5.67 -16.29
N SER A 96 -5.37 5.02 -17.14
CA SER A 96 -5.52 5.01 -18.60
C SER A 96 -5.84 3.60 -19.08
N GLY A 97 -6.86 3.46 -19.93
CA GLY A 97 -7.36 2.17 -20.41
C GLY A 97 -8.86 2.17 -20.74
N HIS A 98 -9.48 1.00 -20.79
CA HIS A 98 -10.93 0.87 -20.92
C HIS A 98 -11.65 1.07 -19.59
N GLY A 99 -12.61 2.00 -19.58
CA GLY A 99 -13.64 2.11 -18.57
C GLY A 99 -15.01 2.27 -19.21
N PHE A 100 -16.10 1.94 -18.51
CA PHE A 100 -17.45 2.27 -18.98
C PHE A 100 -18.47 2.20 -17.86
N GLN A 101 -19.63 2.79 -18.14
CA GLN A 101 -20.78 2.84 -17.24
C GLN A 101 -21.73 1.66 -17.44
N ILE A 102 -22.19 1.07 -16.34
CA ILE A 102 -23.36 0.19 -16.29
C ILE A 102 -24.25 0.63 -15.14
N GLY A 103 -25.53 0.89 -15.41
CA GLY A 103 -26.50 1.20 -14.33
C GLY A 103 -26.21 2.45 -13.51
N GLY A 104 -25.45 3.41 -14.04
CA GLY A 104 -25.03 4.58 -13.26
C GLY A 104 -23.71 4.39 -12.51
N GLU A 105 -23.12 3.21 -12.57
CA GLU A 105 -21.85 2.87 -11.92
C GLU A 105 -20.70 2.77 -12.93
N ASN A 106 -19.52 3.19 -12.51
CA ASN A 106 -18.32 3.24 -13.33
C ASN A 106 -17.39 2.07 -13.03
N PHE A 107 -16.93 1.39 -14.08
CA PHE A 107 -16.03 0.25 -13.97
C PHE A 107 -14.72 0.50 -14.73
N LEU A 108 -13.60 0.17 -14.08
CA LEU A 108 -12.27 0.07 -14.67
C LEU A 108 -12.05 -1.39 -15.07
N ILE A 109 -11.45 -1.62 -16.23
CA ILE A 109 -11.38 -2.94 -16.84
C ILE A 109 -9.94 -3.50 -16.81
N PRO A 110 -9.69 -4.58 -16.07
CA PRO A 110 -8.45 -5.35 -16.13
C PRO A 110 -8.24 -6.01 -17.50
N VAL A 111 -6.99 -6.28 -17.87
CA VAL A 111 -6.66 -6.78 -19.22
C VAL A 111 -7.14 -8.20 -19.51
N ASP A 112 -7.44 -8.96 -18.46
CA ASP A 112 -7.95 -10.33 -18.53
C ASP A 112 -9.48 -10.45 -18.42
N ALA A 113 -10.18 -9.33 -18.32
CA ALA A 113 -11.65 -9.33 -18.30
C ALA A 113 -12.20 -9.81 -19.65
N SER A 114 -13.10 -10.79 -19.60
CA SER A 114 -13.79 -11.35 -20.76
C SER A 114 -15.26 -10.90 -20.86
N LEU A 115 -15.90 -10.64 -19.72
CA LEU A 115 -17.29 -10.20 -19.58
C LEU A 115 -18.30 -10.95 -20.47
N LYS A 116 -18.10 -12.27 -20.60
CA LYS A 116 -18.94 -13.16 -21.43
C LYS A 116 -20.29 -13.43 -20.77
N ASN A 117 -20.34 -13.45 -19.43
CA ASN A 117 -21.54 -13.71 -18.64
C ASN A 117 -22.03 -12.46 -17.91
N ALA A 118 -23.33 -12.36 -17.63
CA ALA A 118 -23.91 -11.22 -16.93
C ALA A 118 -23.29 -10.98 -15.53
N ALA A 119 -22.87 -12.05 -14.87
CA ALA A 119 -22.23 -12.01 -13.55
C ALA A 119 -20.75 -11.59 -13.58
N ASP A 120 -20.11 -11.62 -14.76
CA ASP A 120 -18.66 -11.42 -14.85
C ASP A 120 -18.25 -10.01 -14.43
N ILE A 121 -19.13 -9.00 -14.56
CA ILE A 121 -18.81 -7.62 -14.18
C ILE A 121 -18.45 -7.50 -12.69
N GLU A 122 -19.12 -8.24 -11.81
CA GLU A 122 -18.92 -8.13 -10.35
C GLU A 122 -17.62 -8.80 -9.88
N VAL A 123 -17.07 -9.72 -10.67
CA VAL A 123 -15.88 -10.50 -10.30
C VAL A 123 -14.66 -10.20 -11.16
N GLN A 124 -14.83 -9.72 -12.39
CA GLN A 124 -13.73 -9.41 -13.33
C GLN A 124 -13.42 -7.92 -13.44
N ALA A 125 -14.37 -7.02 -13.17
CA ALA A 125 -14.13 -5.58 -13.26
C ALA A 125 -13.83 -4.93 -11.88
N VAL A 126 -13.39 -3.68 -11.90
CA VAL A 126 -13.14 -2.89 -10.69
C VAL A 126 -14.10 -1.72 -10.65
N LYS A 127 -14.96 -1.67 -9.63
CA LYS A 127 -15.91 -0.58 -9.43
C LYS A 127 -15.21 0.66 -8.89
N LEU A 128 -15.34 1.79 -9.59
CA LEU A 128 -14.69 3.05 -9.21
C LEU A 128 -15.17 3.59 -7.86
N ASP A 129 -16.45 3.42 -7.54
CA ASP A 129 -17.01 3.86 -6.27
C ASP A 129 -16.38 3.12 -5.07
N ASP A 130 -16.02 1.84 -5.24
CA ASP A 130 -15.34 1.06 -4.20
C ASP A 130 -13.89 1.53 -4.01
N VAL A 131 -13.21 1.90 -5.10
CA VAL A 131 -11.88 2.54 -5.07
C VAL A 131 -11.95 3.87 -4.30
N LEU A 132 -12.92 4.72 -4.63
CA LEU A 132 -13.15 6.00 -3.96
C LEU A 132 -13.46 5.82 -2.47
N GLN A 133 -14.34 4.88 -2.12
CA GLN A 133 -14.72 4.63 -0.73
C GLN A 133 -13.52 4.19 0.10
N GLN A 134 -12.67 3.30 -0.43
CA GLN A 134 -11.47 2.85 0.26
C GLN A 134 -10.45 3.98 0.45
N LEU A 135 -10.26 4.85 -0.54
CA LEU A 135 -9.32 5.98 -0.42
C LEU A 135 -9.75 7.04 0.58
N ARG A 136 -11.07 7.28 0.70
CA ARG A 136 -11.63 8.20 1.71
C ARG A 136 -11.35 7.74 3.13
N ALA A 137 -11.27 6.44 3.35
CA ALA A 137 -10.94 5.89 4.67
C ALA A 137 -9.44 6.02 5.00
N LYS A 138 -8.60 6.37 4.02
CA LYS A 138 -7.13 6.32 4.15
C LYS A 138 -6.46 7.69 4.07
N SER A 139 -6.94 8.59 3.22
CA SER A 139 -6.27 9.86 2.94
C SER A 139 -7.19 11.06 3.24
N LYS A 140 -6.60 12.24 3.42
CA LYS A 140 -7.36 13.48 3.64
C LYS A 140 -8.02 14.00 2.37
N ILE A 141 -7.29 13.97 1.26
CA ILE A 141 -7.74 14.45 -0.05
C ILE A 141 -7.55 13.34 -1.09
N GLN A 142 -8.56 13.11 -1.92
CA GLN A 142 -8.53 12.11 -2.99
C GLN A 142 -8.67 12.79 -4.35
N VAL A 143 -7.74 12.52 -5.26
CA VAL A 143 -7.82 12.94 -6.65
C VAL A 143 -7.87 11.70 -7.53
N ILE A 144 -8.87 11.60 -8.40
CA ILE A 144 -8.94 10.56 -9.41
C ILE A 144 -8.88 11.22 -10.79
N ILE A 145 -8.01 10.70 -11.65
CA ILE A 145 -7.82 11.16 -13.02
C ILE A 145 -8.02 9.97 -13.94
N LEU A 146 -9.06 10.03 -14.77
CA LEU A 146 -9.44 8.95 -15.67
C LEU A 146 -9.22 9.39 -17.12
N ASP A 147 -8.13 8.88 -17.70
CA ASP A 147 -7.87 8.92 -19.14
C ASP A 147 -8.38 7.63 -19.82
N ALA A 148 -9.64 7.31 -19.53
CA ALA A 148 -10.26 6.10 -20.00
C ALA A 148 -11.28 6.36 -21.09
N CYS A 149 -11.35 5.44 -22.06
CA CYS A 149 -12.50 5.33 -22.94
C CYS A 149 -13.79 5.14 -22.12
N ARG A 150 -14.93 5.38 -22.76
CA ARG A 150 -16.25 5.42 -22.12
C ARG A 150 -17.27 4.51 -22.81
N ASN A 151 -16.85 3.78 -23.83
CA ASN A 151 -17.65 2.83 -24.58
C ASN A 151 -17.41 1.42 -24.07
N ASN A 152 -18.47 0.60 -23.99
CA ASN A 152 -18.35 -0.82 -23.66
C ASN A 152 -17.93 -1.61 -24.94
N PRO A 153 -16.67 -2.09 -25.02
CA PRO A 153 -16.18 -2.80 -26.20
C PRO A 153 -16.64 -4.26 -26.25
N PHE A 154 -17.28 -4.77 -25.18
CA PHE A 154 -17.72 -6.16 -25.11
C PHE A 154 -19.02 -6.40 -25.89
N PRO A 155 -19.20 -7.58 -26.51
CA PRO A 155 -20.42 -7.92 -27.24
C PRO A 155 -21.68 -7.92 -26.37
N ARG A 156 -21.56 -8.37 -25.11
CA ARG A 156 -22.67 -8.44 -24.16
C ARG A 156 -23.03 -7.05 -23.63
N LYS A 157 -24.34 -6.81 -23.46
CA LYS A 157 -24.90 -5.53 -22.99
C LYS A 157 -25.72 -5.63 -21.71
N ASP A 158 -26.02 -6.81 -21.17
CA ASP A 158 -26.77 -7.01 -19.93
C ASP A 158 -25.89 -7.61 -18.82
N TYR A 159 -25.85 -6.98 -17.65
CA TYR A 159 -25.01 -7.38 -16.52
C TYR A 159 -25.73 -7.27 -15.17
N TRP A 160 -25.35 -8.12 -14.23
CA TRP A 160 -25.84 -8.05 -12.85
C TRP A 160 -25.11 -6.95 -12.09
N LEU A 161 -25.88 -6.10 -11.42
CA LEU A 161 -25.42 -5.17 -10.40
C LEU A 161 -26.27 -5.36 -9.16
N ARG A 162 -25.67 -5.87 -8.07
CA ARG A 162 -26.39 -6.16 -6.81
C ARG A 162 -27.53 -7.15 -7.03
N ASP A 163 -28.79 -6.76 -6.93
CA ASP A 163 -29.96 -7.62 -7.11
C ASP A 163 -30.70 -7.34 -8.44
N GLN A 164 -30.12 -6.54 -9.33
CA GLN A 164 -30.77 -6.09 -10.57
C GLN A 164 -29.95 -6.43 -11.81
N LEU A 165 -30.63 -6.91 -12.85
CA LEU A 165 -30.04 -7.10 -14.18
C LEU A 165 -30.21 -5.80 -14.98
N VAL A 166 -29.09 -5.19 -15.35
CA VAL A 166 -29.06 -3.86 -15.97
C VAL A 166 -28.48 -3.95 -17.37
N THR A 167 -29.12 -3.29 -18.34
CA THR A 167 -28.57 -3.14 -19.69
C THR A 167 -27.60 -1.96 -19.75
N ALA A 168 -26.34 -2.23 -20.07
CA ALA A 168 -25.30 -1.26 -20.38
C ALA A 168 -25.70 -0.40 -21.58
N GLY A 169 -25.70 0.92 -21.39
CA GLY A 169 -25.85 1.88 -22.48
C GLY A 169 -24.60 1.97 -23.35
N ASN A 170 -24.71 2.61 -24.52
CA ASN A 170 -23.58 2.89 -25.42
C ASN A 170 -22.79 4.16 -25.05
N THR A 171 -23.03 4.73 -23.87
CA THR A 171 -22.55 6.07 -23.49
C THR A 171 -21.68 6.01 -22.26
N GLY A 172 -20.56 6.74 -22.27
CA GLY A 172 -20.05 7.44 -21.08
C GLY A 172 -19.50 6.63 -19.90
N LEU A 173 -18.68 7.26 -19.06
CA LEU A 173 -18.68 7.05 -17.61
C LEU A 173 -19.79 7.93 -17.01
N ALA A 174 -20.48 7.42 -15.99
CA ALA A 174 -21.48 8.14 -15.22
C ALA A 174 -20.86 9.33 -14.50
N GLN A 175 -21.67 10.35 -14.24
CA GLN A 175 -21.30 11.38 -13.27
C GLN A 175 -21.19 10.73 -11.88
N VAL A 176 -19.99 10.78 -11.29
CA VAL A 176 -19.78 10.33 -9.91
C VAL A 176 -20.14 11.47 -8.96
N LYS A 177 -20.94 11.17 -7.92
CA LYS A 177 -21.21 12.13 -6.85
C LYS A 177 -19.92 12.36 -6.06
N SER A 178 -19.41 13.58 -6.09
CA SER A 178 -18.26 14.00 -5.29
C SER A 178 -18.66 14.09 -3.80
N SER A 179 -17.95 13.37 -2.93
CA SER A 179 -17.97 13.55 -1.47
C SER A 179 -16.96 14.60 -1.06
N LEU A 180 -17.03 15.19 0.14
CA LEU A 180 -16.05 16.17 0.64
C LEU A 180 -14.59 15.78 0.35
N ASN A 181 -13.77 16.77 -0.04
CA ASN A 181 -12.33 16.62 -0.31
C ASN A 181 -11.96 15.66 -1.45
N THR A 182 -12.82 15.56 -2.47
CA THR A 182 -12.56 14.73 -3.65
C THR A 182 -12.55 15.57 -4.94
N LEU A 183 -11.60 15.27 -5.84
CA LEU A 183 -11.63 15.72 -7.23
C LEU A 183 -11.64 14.50 -8.15
N ILE A 184 -12.53 14.48 -9.12
CA ILE A 184 -12.55 13.46 -10.17
C ILE A 184 -12.48 14.16 -11.52
N ALA A 185 -11.39 13.95 -12.24
CA ALA A 185 -11.16 14.45 -13.58
C ALA A 185 -11.33 13.33 -14.60
N PHE A 186 -11.97 13.65 -15.72
CA PHE A 186 -12.22 12.76 -16.83
C PHE A 186 -11.62 13.37 -18.11
N ALA A 187 -11.03 12.54 -18.96
CA ALA A 187 -10.48 12.97 -20.23
C ALA A 187 -11.51 13.56 -21.21
N THR A 188 -12.80 13.24 -21.03
CA THR A 188 -13.89 13.79 -21.83
C THR A 188 -15.18 13.92 -21.02
N GLU A 189 -16.17 14.63 -21.56
CA GLU A 189 -17.46 14.93 -20.93
C GLU A 189 -18.36 13.69 -20.73
N PRO A 190 -19.31 13.73 -19.77
CA PRO A 190 -20.34 12.70 -19.61
C PRO A 190 -20.99 12.28 -20.93
N GLY A 191 -20.97 10.97 -21.22
CA GLY A 191 -21.56 10.41 -22.44
C GLY A 191 -20.71 10.42 -23.72
N ALA A 192 -19.59 11.17 -23.78
CA ALA A 192 -18.70 11.23 -24.95
C ALA A 192 -17.58 10.16 -24.91
N VAL A 193 -16.82 10.00 -26.01
CA VAL A 193 -15.68 9.06 -26.13
C VAL A 193 -14.35 9.84 -26.16
N ALA A 194 -13.34 9.38 -25.43
CA ALA A 194 -11.99 9.96 -25.45
C ALA A 194 -11.24 9.53 -26.72
N TYR A 195 -10.42 10.42 -27.27
CA TYR A 195 -9.63 10.16 -28.47
C TYR A 195 -8.22 9.70 -28.12
N ASP A 196 -7.73 8.67 -28.81
CA ASP A 196 -6.36 8.21 -28.68
C ASP A 196 -5.35 9.21 -29.30
N GLY A 197 -5.79 10.18 -30.10
CA GLY A 197 -4.92 11.12 -30.79
C GLY A 197 -4.04 10.46 -31.87
N ALA A 198 -3.13 11.24 -32.48
CA ALA A 198 -2.21 10.76 -33.52
C ALA A 198 -0.78 10.50 -33.02
N GLY A 199 -0.46 10.95 -31.80
CA GLY A 199 0.87 10.90 -31.21
C GLY A 199 1.17 9.61 -30.44
N ASP A 200 2.20 9.68 -29.60
CA ASP A 200 2.60 8.62 -28.66
C ASP A 200 1.91 8.73 -27.29
N LEU A 201 1.31 9.87 -26.98
CA LEU A 201 0.51 10.10 -25.77
C LEU A 201 -0.91 10.49 -26.17
N SER A 202 -1.87 10.22 -25.28
CA SER A 202 -3.22 10.76 -25.45
C SER A 202 -3.21 12.30 -25.39
N PRO A 203 -4.15 12.98 -26.06
CA PRO A 203 -4.28 14.44 -25.96
C PRO A 203 -4.42 14.93 -24.51
N PHE A 204 -5.16 14.18 -23.69
CA PHE A 204 -5.39 14.51 -22.29
C PHE A 204 -4.12 14.35 -21.46
N SER A 205 -3.44 13.21 -21.54
CA SER A 205 -2.21 12.93 -20.80
C SER A 205 -1.11 13.91 -21.15
N SER A 206 -0.93 14.17 -22.45
CA SER A 206 0.04 15.15 -22.93
C SER A 206 -0.22 16.56 -22.37
N ALA A 207 -1.48 16.99 -22.35
CA ALA A 207 -1.85 18.28 -21.77
C ALA A 207 -1.69 18.30 -20.25
N PHE A 208 -2.10 17.22 -19.56
CA PHE A 208 -1.99 17.09 -18.12
C PHE A 208 -0.54 17.19 -17.65
N SER A 209 0.38 16.39 -18.19
CA SER A 209 1.77 16.39 -17.73
C SER A 209 2.45 17.75 -17.93
N ARG A 210 2.18 18.45 -19.04
CA ARG A 210 2.69 19.81 -19.26
C ARG A 210 2.17 20.81 -18.23
N ARG A 211 0.89 20.73 -17.86
CA ARG A 211 0.24 21.70 -16.95
C ARG A 211 0.42 21.35 -15.48
N ALA A 212 0.55 20.07 -15.13
CA ALA A 212 0.68 19.62 -13.75
C ALA A 212 2.02 20.01 -13.11
N LEU A 213 3.06 20.24 -13.92
CA LEU A 213 4.35 20.78 -13.48
C LEU A 213 4.36 22.28 -13.25
N ALA A 214 3.23 22.98 -13.51
CA ALA A 214 3.13 24.40 -13.21
C ALA A 214 3.26 24.62 -11.69
N PRO A 215 4.31 25.33 -11.24
CA PRO A 215 4.62 25.46 -9.82
C PRO A 215 3.57 26.32 -9.12
N ASN A 216 3.19 25.90 -7.92
CA ASN A 216 2.31 26.64 -7.01
C ASN A 216 0.94 26.99 -7.62
N GLN A 217 0.51 26.23 -8.64
CA GLN A 217 -0.80 26.40 -9.27
C GLN A 217 -1.84 25.47 -8.66
N GLU A 218 -3.01 26.03 -8.36
CA GLU A 218 -4.15 25.27 -7.85
C GLU A 218 -4.70 24.31 -8.91
N ILE A 219 -5.07 23.09 -8.49
CA ILE A 219 -5.39 21.97 -9.38
C ILE A 219 -6.59 22.22 -10.30
N ARG A 220 -7.64 22.92 -9.86
CA ARG A 220 -8.78 23.26 -10.73
C ARG A 220 -8.33 24.23 -11.83
N THR A 221 -7.41 25.12 -11.53
CA THR A 221 -6.79 26.02 -12.54
C THR A 221 -5.92 25.23 -13.53
N VAL A 222 -5.16 24.25 -13.04
CA VAL A 222 -4.43 23.29 -13.90
C VAL A 222 -5.42 22.57 -14.82
N MET A 223 -6.49 21.98 -14.28
CA MET A 223 -7.48 21.25 -15.07
C MET A 223 -8.23 22.12 -16.09
N ALA A 224 -8.52 23.39 -15.76
CA ALA A 224 -9.09 24.34 -16.72
C ALA A 224 -8.13 24.61 -17.90
N SER A 225 -6.82 24.64 -17.63
CA SER A 225 -5.78 24.78 -18.66
C SER A 225 -5.63 23.50 -19.49
N VAL A 226 -5.69 22.33 -18.85
CA VAL A 226 -5.73 21.03 -19.54
C VAL A 226 -6.93 20.95 -20.49
N ARG A 227 -8.13 21.35 -20.03
CA ARG A 227 -9.32 21.40 -20.87
C ARG A 227 -9.10 22.25 -22.12
N ARG A 228 -8.52 23.44 -21.96
CA ARG A 228 -8.23 24.35 -23.08
C ARG A 228 -7.31 23.70 -24.10
N ASP A 229 -6.19 23.13 -23.64
CA ASP A 229 -5.20 22.49 -24.50
C ASP A 229 -5.77 21.27 -25.25
N VAL A 230 -6.63 20.47 -24.59
CA VAL A 230 -7.28 19.31 -25.22
C VAL A 230 -8.33 19.73 -26.25
N VAL A 231 -9.15 20.73 -25.93
CA VAL A 231 -10.14 21.28 -26.88
C VAL A 231 -9.44 21.80 -28.13
N GLU A 232 -8.34 22.53 -27.95
CA GLU A 232 -7.52 23.03 -29.07
C GLU A 232 -6.88 21.89 -29.87
N ALA A 233 -6.23 20.94 -29.21
CA ALA A 233 -5.54 19.82 -29.87
C ALA A 233 -6.49 18.84 -30.60
N THR A 234 -7.79 18.86 -30.28
CA THR A 234 -8.79 17.93 -30.85
C THR A 234 -9.82 18.63 -31.73
N ASP A 235 -9.63 19.90 -32.07
CA ASP A 235 -10.60 20.73 -32.81
C ASP A 235 -12.00 20.71 -32.15
N GLY A 236 -12.05 20.69 -30.82
CA GLY A 236 -13.28 20.65 -30.02
C GLY A 236 -14.00 19.31 -29.95
N LYS A 237 -13.41 18.22 -30.48
CA LYS A 237 -14.01 16.88 -30.43
C LYS A 237 -13.95 16.23 -29.05
N GLN A 238 -13.04 16.69 -28.19
CA GLN A 238 -12.89 16.20 -26.83
C GLN A 238 -12.89 17.37 -25.85
N VAL A 239 -13.70 17.27 -24.80
CA VAL A 239 -13.82 18.29 -23.76
C VAL A 239 -13.63 17.64 -22.39
N PRO A 240 -12.45 17.77 -21.76
CA PRO A 240 -12.23 17.27 -20.41
C PRO A 240 -13.21 17.83 -19.40
N TRP A 241 -13.58 17.02 -18.42
CA TRP A 241 -14.59 17.35 -17.41
C TRP A 241 -14.11 17.01 -16.01
N GLU A 242 -14.50 17.80 -15.00
CA GLU A 242 -14.21 17.50 -13.60
C GLU A 242 -15.43 17.67 -12.70
N ASN A 243 -15.47 16.85 -11.64
CA ASN A 243 -16.35 17.02 -10.49
C ASN A 243 -15.47 17.26 -9.27
N SER A 244 -15.68 18.39 -8.60
CA SER A 244 -14.88 18.78 -7.43
C SER A 244 -15.76 19.12 -6.24
N SER A 245 -15.34 18.65 -5.08
CA SER A 245 -15.84 18.96 -3.74
C SER A 245 -14.69 19.33 -2.80
N LEU A 246 -13.56 19.75 -3.39
CA LEU A 246 -12.40 20.23 -2.66
C LEU A 246 -12.78 21.47 -1.86
N ILE A 247 -12.53 21.43 -0.55
CA ILE A 247 -12.69 22.59 0.34
C ILE A 247 -11.44 23.45 0.27
N ASP A 248 -10.29 22.81 0.47
CA ASP A 248 -8.98 23.47 0.49
C ASP A 248 -8.34 23.53 -0.90
N GLU A 249 -7.41 24.46 -1.07
CA GLU A 249 -6.59 24.54 -2.28
C GLU A 249 -5.63 23.36 -2.36
N VAL A 250 -5.66 22.66 -3.50
CA VAL A 250 -4.76 21.55 -3.78
C VAL A 250 -3.78 21.98 -4.86
N VAL A 251 -2.49 21.83 -4.55
CA VAL A 251 -1.39 22.12 -5.47
C VAL A 251 -0.61 20.84 -5.69
N LEU A 252 -0.52 20.39 -6.95
CA LEU A 252 0.22 19.19 -7.32
C LEU A 252 1.73 19.43 -7.18
N MET A 253 2.25 20.44 -7.87
CA MET A 253 3.66 20.83 -7.84
C MET A 253 3.88 21.99 -6.85
N ARG A 254 4.33 21.68 -5.64
CA ARG A 254 4.80 22.70 -4.69
C ARG A 254 6.30 22.84 -4.86
N ARG A 255 6.78 24.05 -5.17
CA ARG A 255 8.21 24.35 -5.12
C ARG A 255 8.46 25.37 -4.03
N ALA A 256 9.42 25.06 -3.16
CA ALA A 256 9.77 25.92 -2.04
C ALA A 256 10.80 26.94 -2.53
N SER A 257 10.40 28.20 -2.46
CA SER A 257 11.20 29.39 -2.76
C SER A 257 12.41 29.55 -1.81
N ARG A 258 13.52 28.82 -2.03
CA ARG A 258 14.71 28.85 -1.16
C ARG A 258 16.02 28.59 -1.92
N PRO A 259 16.58 29.61 -2.59
CA PRO A 259 17.99 29.60 -2.94
C PRO A 259 18.83 29.47 -1.66
N SER A 260 19.80 28.57 -1.61
CA SER A 260 20.69 28.41 -0.45
C SER A 260 21.98 29.21 -0.64
N LEU A 261 22.34 30.01 0.37
CA LEU A 261 23.56 30.81 0.44
C LEU A 261 24.14 30.81 1.86
N PRO A 262 25.48 30.85 2.03
CA PRO A 262 26.08 31.09 3.33
C PRO A 262 25.77 32.52 3.83
N PRO A 263 25.53 32.72 5.14
CA PRO A 263 24.99 33.97 5.68
C PRO A 263 25.98 35.15 5.65
N VAL A 264 27.27 34.90 5.89
CA VAL A 264 28.34 35.92 5.78
C VAL A 264 29.65 35.25 5.41
N LEU A 265 30.33 35.77 4.39
CA LEU A 265 31.69 35.37 4.02
C LEU A 265 32.67 36.52 4.27
N GLU A 266 33.89 36.20 4.68
CA GLU A 266 34.95 37.20 4.91
C GLU A 266 36.15 36.93 4.00
N LYS A 267 36.72 37.97 3.40
CA LYS A 267 37.89 37.85 2.52
C LYS A 267 38.82 39.04 2.66
N VAL A 268 40.13 38.80 2.62
CA VAL A 268 41.14 39.85 2.55
C VAL A 268 41.40 40.20 1.08
N VAL A 269 41.34 41.49 0.73
CA VAL A 269 41.54 41.97 -0.65
C VAL A 269 42.67 43.01 -0.69
N PRO A 270 43.83 42.71 -1.29
CA PRO A 270 44.92 43.67 -1.45
C PRO A 270 44.58 44.77 -2.47
N SER A 271 44.87 46.03 -2.15
CA SER A 271 44.68 47.16 -3.06
C SER A 271 45.84 47.30 -4.05
N GLY A 272 45.53 47.70 -5.29
CA GLY A 272 46.52 48.05 -6.31
C GLY A 272 47.25 46.89 -6.99
N VAL A 273 46.81 45.65 -6.79
CA VAL A 273 47.41 44.44 -7.39
C VAL A 273 46.60 43.83 -8.54
N GLY A 274 45.45 44.44 -8.88
CA GLY A 274 44.53 43.98 -9.91
C GLY A 274 43.38 43.11 -9.39
N PRO A 275 42.59 42.49 -10.28
CA PRO A 275 41.37 41.75 -9.91
C PRO A 275 41.65 40.48 -9.09
N VAL A 276 41.08 40.41 -7.89
CA VAL A 276 41.18 39.28 -6.95
C VAL A 276 39.89 38.47 -6.99
N ALA A 277 39.99 37.14 -7.04
CA ALA A 277 38.81 36.26 -7.03
C ALA A 277 38.10 36.31 -5.67
N LEU A 278 36.76 36.36 -5.71
CA LEU A 278 35.95 36.42 -4.48
C LEU A 278 35.66 35.03 -3.89
N ASP A 279 35.77 33.97 -4.68
CA ASP A 279 35.53 32.59 -4.27
C ASP A 279 34.15 32.36 -3.63
N LEU A 280 33.14 33.13 -4.06
CA LEU A 280 31.75 32.94 -3.65
C LEU A 280 31.23 31.56 -4.10
N PRO A 281 30.45 30.84 -3.29
CA PRO A 281 29.86 29.57 -3.72
C PRO A 281 28.80 29.80 -4.79
N GLU A 282 28.58 28.78 -5.63
CA GLU A 282 27.44 28.77 -6.53
C GLU A 282 26.16 28.59 -5.68
N PRO A 283 25.15 29.47 -5.83
CA PRO A 283 23.90 29.29 -5.12
C PRO A 283 23.20 28.03 -5.63
N VAL A 284 22.66 27.23 -4.71
CA VAL A 284 22.01 25.97 -5.04
C VAL A 284 20.51 26.12 -4.91
N ASP A 285 19.80 25.68 -5.96
CA ASP A 285 18.36 25.56 -5.93
C ASP A 285 17.99 24.15 -5.44
N VAL A 286 17.28 24.08 -4.31
CA VAL A 286 16.92 22.83 -3.66
C VAL A 286 15.96 21.96 -4.48
N ASP A 287 15.24 22.57 -5.44
CA ASP A 287 14.28 21.92 -6.33
C ASP A 287 14.78 21.84 -7.79
N GLY A 288 16.03 22.21 -8.07
CA GLY A 288 16.69 22.07 -9.38
C GLY A 288 16.45 23.21 -10.38
N GLY A 289 16.06 24.38 -9.90
CA GLY A 289 15.74 25.59 -10.67
C GLY A 289 16.94 26.37 -11.19
N SER A 290 16.65 27.35 -12.04
CA SER A 290 17.63 28.35 -12.45
C SER A 290 17.66 29.49 -11.43
N ILE A 291 18.86 29.84 -10.96
CA ILE A 291 19.06 30.97 -10.05
C ILE A 291 19.65 32.16 -10.82
N THR A 292 19.09 33.34 -10.60
CA THR A 292 19.70 34.61 -10.96
C THR A 292 20.23 35.32 -9.72
N VAL A 293 21.22 36.19 -9.87
CA VAL A 293 21.80 36.96 -8.78
C VAL A 293 21.78 38.43 -9.14
N SER A 294 21.24 39.26 -8.25
CA SER A 294 21.29 40.72 -8.37
C SER A 294 22.24 41.30 -7.32
N ILE A 295 23.06 42.26 -7.74
CA ILE A 295 23.94 42.99 -6.83
C ILE A 295 23.15 44.13 -6.17
N GLU A 296 22.74 43.93 -4.92
CA GLU A 296 22.00 44.93 -4.14
C GLU A 296 22.90 46.09 -3.69
N ARG A 297 24.13 45.78 -3.26
CA ARG A 297 25.12 46.79 -2.84
C ARG A 297 26.53 46.38 -3.29
N PRO A 298 27.13 47.09 -4.26
CA PRO A 298 28.51 46.83 -4.66
C PRO A 298 29.50 47.33 -3.58
N PRO A 299 30.76 46.85 -3.62
CA PRO A 299 31.83 47.36 -2.77
C PRO A 299 32.06 48.87 -3.00
N ALA A 300 32.33 49.62 -1.93
CA ALA A 300 32.60 51.06 -1.99
C ALA A 300 34.06 51.40 -2.34
N LEU A 301 34.99 50.52 -1.97
CA LEU A 301 36.44 50.71 -2.14
C LEU A 301 36.95 50.11 -3.46
N GLY A 302 36.14 49.33 -4.18
CA GLY A 302 36.55 48.64 -5.41
C GLY A 302 35.43 48.45 -6.44
N ARG A 303 35.73 47.72 -7.52
CA ARG A 303 34.76 47.39 -8.58
C ARG A 303 34.65 45.88 -8.75
N LEU A 304 33.43 45.39 -8.96
CA LEU A 304 33.18 43.99 -9.30
C LEU A 304 33.36 43.76 -10.79
N LEU A 305 34.01 42.65 -11.12
CA LEU A 305 34.29 42.23 -12.49
C LEU A 305 33.81 40.79 -12.69
N LEU A 306 33.08 40.54 -13.77
CA LEU A 306 32.74 39.22 -14.28
C LEU A 306 33.36 39.06 -15.67
N ASP A 307 34.24 38.08 -15.86
CA ASP A 307 34.96 37.85 -17.12
C ASP A 307 35.63 39.13 -17.70
N GLY A 308 36.11 40.01 -16.81
CA GLY A 308 36.77 41.27 -17.17
C GLY A 308 35.83 42.45 -17.42
N ARG A 309 34.51 42.25 -17.36
CA ARG A 309 33.49 43.31 -17.48
C ARG A 309 33.01 43.76 -16.11
N ALA A 310 32.85 45.07 -15.92
CA ALA A 310 32.27 45.62 -14.70
C ALA A 310 30.79 45.23 -14.54
N VAL A 311 30.43 44.80 -13.33
CA VAL A 311 29.05 44.47 -12.94
C VAL A 311 28.41 45.67 -12.25
N ALA A 312 27.27 46.12 -12.76
CA ALA A 312 26.56 47.29 -12.22
C ALA A 312 25.59 46.92 -11.08
N VAL A 313 25.14 47.92 -10.32
CA VAL A 313 24.10 47.75 -9.29
C VAL A 313 22.78 47.35 -9.95
N GLY A 314 22.11 46.34 -9.38
CA GLY A 314 20.86 45.81 -9.91
C GLY A 314 21.01 45.03 -11.22
N GLU A 315 22.23 44.82 -11.71
CA GLU A 315 22.48 43.92 -12.83
C GLU A 315 22.24 42.46 -12.40
N GLU A 316 21.45 41.73 -13.19
CA GLU A 316 21.22 40.30 -12.98
C GLU A 316 22.27 39.46 -13.72
N ILE A 317 23.00 38.64 -12.96
CA ILE A 317 23.91 37.61 -13.48
C ILE A 317 23.33 36.22 -13.20
N GLN A 318 23.83 35.18 -13.85
CA GLN A 318 23.38 33.81 -13.55
C GLN A 318 24.05 33.29 -12.26
N GLY A 319 23.39 32.39 -11.53
CA GLY A 319 23.97 31.77 -10.32
C GLY A 319 25.35 31.15 -10.57
N VAL A 320 25.52 30.50 -11.72
CA VAL A 320 26.80 29.90 -12.19
C VAL A 320 27.93 30.91 -12.39
N ASP A 321 27.59 32.21 -12.48
CA ASP A 321 28.55 33.30 -12.66
C ASP A 321 29.10 33.81 -11.33
N LEU A 322 28.37 33.58 -10.22
CA LEU A 322 28.72 34.11 -8.89
C LEU A 322 30.13 33.68 -8.43
N PRO A 323 30.56 32.41 -8.60
CA PRO A 323 31.92 32.00 -8.26
C PRO A 323 33.02 32.65 -9.10
N ARG A 324 32.66 33.22 -10.26
CA ARG A 324 33.61 33.84 -11.20
C ARG A 324 33.78 35.34 -10.96
N LEU A 325 33.06 35.92 -10.02
CA LEU A 325 33.21 37.32 -9.63
C LEU A 325 34.60 37.61 -9.06
N LYS A 326 35.16 38.73 -9.48
CA LYS A 326 36.41 39.30 -8.99
C LYS A 326 36.20 40.71 -8.49
N MET A 327 37.00 41.15 -7.52
CA MET A 327 37.03 42.53 -7.04
C MET A 327 38.38 43.15 -7.38
N ASP A 328 38.35 44.32 -8.01
CA ASP A 328 39.53 45.14 -8.28
C ASP A 328 39.49 46.40 -7.42
N VAL A 329 40.51 46.58 -6.59
CA VAL A 329 40.63 47.70 -5.65
C VAL A 329 41.78 48.59 -6.11
N PRO A 330 41.54 49.88 -6.40
CA PRO A 330 42.58 50.79 -6.86
C PRO A 330 43.63 51.03 -5.77
N LYS A 331 44.84 51.36 -6.22
CA LYS A 331 45.95 51.78 -5.35
C LYS A 331 45.54 52.95 -4.45
N GLY A 332 45.86 52.84 -3.15
CA GLY A 332 45.67 53.93 -2.18
C GLY A 332 44.53 53.73 -1.16
N ALA A 333 43.80 52.61 -1.23
CA ALA A 333 42.83 52.20 -0.20
C ALA A 333 43.44 51.15 0.76
N GLY A 334 42.91 51.06 1.99
CA GLY A 334 43.24 49.96 2.92
C GLY A 334 44.42 50.21 3.85
N ALA A 335 44.66 51.47 4.27
CA ALA A 335 45.72 51.82 5.22
C ALA A 335 45.16 52.28 6.58
N PRO A 336 45.43 51.57 7.70
CA PRO A 336 46.19 50.32 7.79
C PRO A 336 45.38 49.05 7.45
N GLU A 337 44.05 49.11 7.53
CA GLU A 337 43.09 48.09 7.08
C GLU A 337 41.70 48.77 7.02
N GLU A 338 40.97 48.63 5.91
CA GLU A 338 39.61 49.16 5.76
C GLU A 338 38.61 48.03 5.55
N VAL A 339 37.39 48.18 6.05
CA VAL A 339 36.33 47.20 5.86
C VAL A 339 35.37 47.68 4.77
N ASP A 340 35.12 46.83 3.79
CA ASP A 340 34.13 47.05 2.74
C ASP A 340 33.16 45.87 2.69
N MET A 341 32.08 45.99 1.91
CA MET A 341 31.10 44.92 1.78
C MET A 341 30.44 44.83 0.42
N LEU A 342 30.07 43.61 0.04
CA LEU A 342 29.19 43.29 -1.06
C LEU A 342 27.90 42.68 -0.48
N ALA A 343 26.75 43.22 -0.86
CA ALA A 343 25.45 42.57 -0.63
C ALA A 343 24.83 42.18 -1.98
N TYR A 344 24.32 40.96 -2.04
CA TYR A 344 23.68 40.41 -3.23
C TYR A 344 22.45 39.59 -2.84
N ALA A 345 21.50 39.50 -3.76
CA ALA A 345 20.30 38.68 -3.61
C ALA A 345 20.26 37.65 -4.75
N THR A 346 19.98 36.41 -4.40
CA THR A 346 19.71 35.32 -5.34
C THR A 346 18.22 35.16 -5.48
N HIS A 347 17.75 34.89 -6.70
CA HIS A 347 16.35 34.68 -7.00
C HIS A 347 16.19 33.39 -7.77
N ASP A 348 15.22 32.56 -7.39
CA ASP A 348 14.80 31.42 -8.21
C ASP A 348 13.67 31.83 -9.17
N ASN A 349 13.37 30.95 -10.13
CA ASN A 349 12.29 31.15 -11.10
C ASN A 349 10.88 30.92 -10.52
N TRP A 350 10.74 30.73 -9.20
CA TRP A 350 9.47 30.54 -8.49
C TRP A 350 9.20 31.63 -7.44
N GLY A 351 10.00 32.69 -7.44
CA GLY A 351 9.82 33.85 -6.58
C GLY A 351 10.50 33.74 -5.21
N GLY A 352 11.39 32.76 -5.03
CA GLY A 352 12.27 32.69 -3.86
C GLY A 352 13.44 33.62 -3.96
N GLU A 353 13.85 34.09 -2.79
CA GLU A 353 14.91 35.07 -2.62
C GLU A 353 15.78 34.67 -1.42
N ALA A 354 17.09 34.71 -1.58
CA ALA A 354 18.03 34.64 -0.47
C ALA A 354 19.11 35.71 -0.62
N ARG A 355 19.52 36.30 0.50
CA ARG A 355 20.53 37.36 0.55
C ARG A 355 21.85 36.84 1.08
N GLY A 356 22.94 37.25 0.44
CA GLY A 356 24.29 37.01 0.89
C GLY A 356 25.02 38.32 1.16
N ILE A 357 25.90 38.30 2.15
CA ILE A 357 26.82 39.39 2.47
C ILE A 357 28.25 38.86 2.44
N MET A 358 29.13 39.58 1.75
CA MET A 358 30.56 39.34 1.78
C MET A 358 31.25 40.57 2.35
N VAL A 359 32.04 40.38 3.40
CA VAL A 359 32.82 41.41 4.06
C VAL A 359 34.26 41.34 3.58
N PHE A 360 34.79 42.47 3.12
CA PHE A 360 36.17 42.58 2.67
C PHE A 360 37.02 43.30 3.70
N ARG A 361 38.18 42.73 4.05
CA ARG A 361 39.26 43.43 4.75
C ARG A 361 40.28 43.89 3.71
N VAL A 362 40.19 45.16 3.32
CA VAL A 362 41.06 45.77 2.33
C VAL A 362 42.37 46.19 2.97
N ARG A 363 43.49 45.72 2.41
CA ARG A 363 44.86 46.02 2.89
C ARG A 363 45.70 46.59 1.75
N ASP A 364 46.68 47.43 2.07
CA ASP A 364 47.62 47.94 1.07
C ASP A 364 48.45 46.79 0.47
N GLY A 365 48.29 46.57 -0.85
CA GLY A 365 49.01 45.55 -1.60
C GLY A 365 50.40 45.99 -2.09
N HIS A 366 50.86 47.19 -1.72
CA HIS A 366 52.15 47.72 -2.17
C HIS A 366 53.29 47.61 -1.16
N GLY A 367 54.52 47.61 -1.69
CA GLY A 367 55.75 47.49 -0.89
C GLY A 367 55.99 46.09 -0.34
N ALA A 368 57.04 45.92 0.45
CA ALA A 368 57.46 44.61 0.95
C ALA A 368 56.39 43.89 1.81
N GLN A 369 55.56 44.66 2.54
CA GLN A 369 54.43 44.11 3.29
C GLN A 369 53.28 43.66 2.37
N GLY A 370 52.98 44.43 1.32
CA GLY A 370 51.99 44.06 0.31
C GLY A 370 52.38 42.82 -0.48
N GLU A 371 53.65 42.69 -0.89
CA GLU A 371 54.17 41.48 -1.56
C GLU A 371 54.02 40.22 -0.68
N GLN A 372 54.23 40.35 0.64
CA GLN A 372 54.00 39.26 1.59
C GLN A 372 52.52 38.88 1.71
N ILE A 373 51.62 39.87 1.73
CA ILE A 373 50.17 39.65 1.76
C ILE A 373 49.69 38.94 0.48
N VAL A 374 50.16 39.36 -0.69
CA VAL A 374 49.80 38.70 -1.96
C VAL A 374 50.30 37.26 -1.99
N ALA A 375 51.55 37.03 -1.61
CA ALA A 375 52.12 35.67 -1.55
C ALA A 375 51.40 34.77 -0.53
N SER A 376 50.96 35.30 0.60
CA SER A 376 50.17 34.55 1.58
C SER A 376 48.81 34.18 1.02
N LEU A 377 48.11 35.11 0.35
CA LEU A 377 46.80 34.86 -0.26
C LEU A 377 46.87 33.84 -1.41
N GLU A 378 47.91 33.87 -2.23
CA GLU A 378 48.13 32.84 -3.27
C GLU A 378 48.37 31.44 -2.65
N THR A 379 49.04 31.39 -1.50
CA THR A 379 49.26 30.14 -0.76
C THR A 379 47.97 29.64 -0.13
N GLU A 380 47.20 30.52 0.50
CA GLU A 380 45.87 30.23 1.04
C GLU A 380 44.93 29.71 -0.05
N GLN A 381 44.92 30.32 -1.24
CA GLN A 381 44.09 29.89 -2.37
C GLN A 381 44.45 28.47 -2.83
N LYS A 382 45.76 28.14 -2.95
CA LYS A 382 46.21 26.78 -3.27
C LYS A 382 45.80 25.77 -2.21
N GLN A 383 45.85 26.16 -0.94
CA GLN A 383 45.42 25.30 0.17
C GLN A 383 43.91 25.07 0.16
N GLN A 384 43.10 26.10 -0.09
CA GLN A 384 41.65 25.99 -0.22
C GLN A 384 41.22 25.04 -1.34
N VAL A 385 41.89 25.08 -2.51
CA VAL A 385 41.62 24.14 -3.62
C VAL A 385 41.92 22.70 -3.20
N LEU A 386 43.02 22.48 -2.47
CA LEU A 386 43.37 21.16 -1.95
C LEU A 386 42.34 20.67 -0.91
N GLU A 387 41.96 21.53 0.03
CA GLU A 387 40.96 21.25 1.06
C GLU A 387 39.60 20.89 0.43
N ARG A 388 39.13 21.64 -0.57
CA ARG A 388 37.90 21.30 -1.33
C ARG A 388 37.99 19.93 -1.99
N GLY A 389 39.12 19.61 -2.61
CA GLY A 389 39.36 18.29 -3.21
C GLY A 389 39.28 17.16 -2.19
N ILE A 390 39.80 17.38 -0.97
CA ILE A 390 39.71 16.43 0.15
C ILE A 390 38.24 16.29 0.60
N HIS A 391 37.52 17.40 0.76
CA HIS A 391 36.10 17.39 1.15
C HIS A 391 35.23 16.62 0.14
N ILE A 392 35.36 16.88 -1.17
CA ILE A 392 34.61 16.15 -2.20
C ILE A 392 35.01 14.67 -2.21
N ALA A 393 36.31 14.36 -2.08
CA ALA A 393 36.77 12.98 -2.11
C ALA A 393 36.24 12.17 -0.94
N GLY A 394 36.30 12.71 0.28
CA GLY A 394 35.75 12.09 1.49
C GLY A 394 34.23 12.00 1.48
N ALA A 395 33.55 13.03 1.00
CA ALA A 395 32.10 13.02 0.79
C ALA A 395 31.65 11.89 -0.14
N ALA A 396 32.37 11.70 -1.26
CA ALA A 396 32.09 10.60 -2.18
C ALA A 396 32.35 9.24 -1.50
N GLU A 397 33.46 9.09 -0.79
CA GLU A 397 33.80 7.85 -0.07
C GLU A 397 32.76 7.48 1.00
N ALA A 398 32.14 8.45 1.66
CA ALA A 398 31.08 8.21 2.63
C ALA A 398 29.81 7.59 2.02
N ILE A 399 29.53 7.83 0.74
CA ILE A 399 28.36 7.32 0.02
C ILE A 399 28.70 6.06 -0.78
N GLU A 400 29.86 6.08 -1.44
CA GLU A 400 30.25 5.14 -2.47
C GLU A 400 30.24 3.68 -1.99
N ASN A 401 29.54 2.83 -2.74
CA ASN A 401 29.40 1.39 -2.48
C ASN A 401 28.78 1.01 -1.11
N ARG A 402 28.10 1.94 -0.42
CA ARG A 402 27.27 1.57 0.74
C ARG A 402 26.05 0.76 0.29
N GLU A 403 25.75 -0.31 1.01
CA GLU A 403 24.47 -1.02 0.90
C GLU A 403 23.74 -0.93 2.25
N ILE A 404 22.58 -0.28 2.25
CA ILE A 404 21.79 -0.02 3.45
C ILE A 404 20.51 -0.84 3.37
N SER A 405 20.30 -1.76 4.33
CA SER A 405 19.04 -2.49 4.43
C SER A 405 17.99 -1.65 5.15
N VAL A 406 16.85 -1.44 4.50
CA VAL A 406 15.80 -0.54 5.01
C VAL A 406 14.49 -1.29 5.21
N PRO A 407 13.92 -1.31 6.43
CA PRO A 407 12.66 -1.98 6.72
C PRO A 407 11.47 -1.36 5.95
N VAL A 408 10.61 -2.20 5.39
CA VAL A 408 9.40 -1.77 4.66
C VAL A 408 8.28 -1.42 5.63
N GLY A 409 7.54 -0.35 5.34
CA GLY A 409 6.30 0.02 6.03
C GLY A 409 6.48 0.57 7.46
N VAL A 410 7.70 0.85 7.93
CA VAL A 410 7.91 1.47 9.26
C VAL A 410 7.99 3.01 9.20
N GLY A 411 7.68 3.60 8.04
CA GLY A 411 7.88 5.02 7.75
C GLY A 411 9.31 5.34 7.28
N PRO A 412 9.65 6.63 7.12
CA PRO A 412 10.98 7.08 6.68
C PRO A 412 12.08 6.70 7.67
N VAL A 413 13.13 6.03 7.16
CA VAL A 413 14.26 5.56 7.97
C VAL A 413 15.49 6.45 7.70
N PRO A 414 16.10 7.06 8.73
CA PRO A 414 17.35 7.81 8.55
C PRO A 414 18.48 6.93 8.03
N LEU A 415 19.16 7.37 6.98
CA LEU A 415 20.23 6.61 6.33
C LEU A 415 21.57 6.67 7.08
N LYS A 416 21.81 7.76 7.85
CA LYS A 416 23.02 7.96 8.67
C LYS A 416 24.29 7.69 7.88
N LEU A 417 24.60 8.60 6.96
CA LEU A 417 25.72 8.44 6.04
C LEU A 417 27.08 8.75 6.71
N ASP A 418 27.06 9.36 7.89
CA ASP A 418 28.26 9.80 8.63
C ASP A 418 29.08 10.75 7.75
N PHE A 419 28.40 11.75 7.19
CA PHE A 419 28.97 12.61 6.18
C PHE A 419 30.13 13.45 6.76
N PRO A 420 31.33 13.46 6.13
CA PRO A 420 32.55 13.91 6.80
C PRO A 420 32.77 15.43 6.79
N THR A 421 31.82 16.21 6.25
CA THR A 421 31.95 17.66 6.10
C THR A 421 30.62 18.37 6.26
N ASN A 422 30.65 19.55 6.87
CA ASN A 422 29.55 20.51 6.90
C ASN A 422 29.93 21.79 6.13
N ASP A 423 30.90 21.68 5.21
CA ASP A 423 31.35 22.81 4.39
C ASP A 423 30.18 23.32 3.52
N PRO A 424 29.73 24.58 3.69
CA PRO A 424 28.59 25.13 2.95
C PRO A 424 28.86 25.30 1.45
N THR A 425 30.11 25.12 0.99
CA THR A 425 30.45 25.09 -0.43
C THR A 425 30.17 23.72 -1.06
N VAL A 426 30.03 22.67 -0.26
CA VAL A 426 29.76 21.30 -0.75
C VAL A 426 28.26 21.09 -0.92
N SER A 427 27.87 20.71 -2.12
CA SER A 427 26.48 20.34 -2.47
C SER A 427 26.42 18.99 -3.19
N LEU A 428 25.29 18.32 -3.08
CA LEU A 428 25.03 17.03 -3.70
C LEU A 428 23.77 17.14 -4.56
N LYS A 429 23.94 17.02 -5.88
CA LYS A 429 22.80 16.94 -6.79
C LYS A 429 22.42 15.48 -7.00
N LEU A 430 21.14 15.14 -6.93
CA LEU A 430 20.69 13.79 -7.29
C LEU A 430 20.99 13.53 -8.78
N ALA A 431 21.74 12.45 -9.02
CA ALA A 431 22.12 11.99 -10.36
C ALA A 431 21.27 10.78 -10.79
N SER A 432 20.84 9.95 -9.84
CA SER A 432 19.81 8.92 -10.05
C SER A 432 18.89 8.84 -8.84
N TYR A 433 17.57 8.88 -9.10
CA TYR A 433 16.52 8.78 -8.09
C TYR A 433 16.08 7.32 -7.95
N PRO A 434 15.75 6.82 -6.74
CA PRO A 434 15.32 5.44 -6.58
C PRO A 434 14.05 5.15 -7.39
N ALA A 435 14.02 4.01 -8.07
CA ALA A 435 12.89 3.63 -8.93
C ALA A 435 11.58 3.44 -8.15
N THR A 436 11.69 3.07 -6.87
CA THR A 436 10.59 2.86 -5.91
C THR A 436 10.95 3.48 -4.57
N GLY A 437 9.93 3.88 -3.80
CA GLY A 437 10.10 4.51 -2.50
C GLY A 437 10.42 5.99 -2.60
N THR A 438 10.63 6.63 -1.45
CA THR A 438 10.76 8.08 -1.36
C THR A 438 12.00 8.45 -0.57
N LEU A 439 12.82 9.34 -1.14
CA LEU A 439 13.85 10.05 -0.39
C LEU A 439 13.26 11.32 0.22
N SER A 440 13.60 11.59 1.48
CA SER A 440 13.10 12.76 2.18
C SER A 440 14.10 13.29 3.19
N LEU A 441 13.92 14.56 3.52
CA LEU A 441 14.42 15.23 4.70
C LEU A 441 13.29 15.35 5.72
N PRO A 442 13.57 15.76 6.98
CA PRO A 442 12.52 15.92 8.00
C PRO A 442 11.39 16.85 7.56
N ASP A 443 11.70 17.88 6.77
CA ASP A 443 10.80 18.96 6.38
C ASP A 443 10.26 18.84 4.94
N ARG A 444 10.87 18.03 4.06
CA ARG A 444 10.46 17.90 2.65
C ARG A 444 10.75 16.52 2.04
N ALA A 445 9.92 16.11 1.09
CA ALA A 445 10.24 15.01 0.17
C ALA A 445 11.20 15.53 -0.91
N LEU A 446 12.13 14.69 -1.37
CA LEU A 446 13.05 15.02 -2.47
C LEU A 446 12.48 14.56 -3.81
N SER A 447 12.67 15.36 -4.84
CA SER A 447 12.36 15.04 -6.23
C SER A 447 13.61 14.57 -6.98
N PRO A 448 13.48 13.98 -8.19
CA PRO A 448 14.62 13.66 -9.03
C PRO A 448 15.55 14.83 -9.37
N GLU A 449 15.08 16.08 -9.24
CA GLU A 449 15.87 17.28 -9.55
C GLU A 449 16.51 17.90 -8.30
N SER A 450 16.22 17.36 -7.12
CA SER A 450 16.62 17.98 -5.85
C SER A 450 18.13 17.97 -5.62
N SER A 451 18.58 19.02 -4.94
CA SER A 451 19.94 19.15 -4.43
C SER A 451 19.94 19.25 -2.91
N LEU A 452 21.02 18.79 -2.29
CA LEU A 452 21.24 18.77 -0.86
C LEU A 452 22.50 19.57 -0.52
N MET A 453 22.45 20.32 0.57
CA MET A 453 23.65 20.88 1.19
C MET A 453 24.32 19.86 2.11
N ALA A 454 25.61 20.01 2.36
CA ALA A 454 26.39 19.07 3.18
C ALA A 454 25.78 18.79 4.57
N ASP A 455 25.20 19.80 5.21
CA ASP A 455 24.55 19.71 6.54
C ASP A 455 23.18 19.03 6.54
N GLU A 456 22.60 18.79 5.36
CA GLU A 456 21.33 18.07 5.18
C GLU A 456 21.56 16.56 4.97
N VAL A 457 22.75 16.14 4.55
CA VAL A 457 23.01 14.75 4.10
C VAL A 457 22.76 13.73 5.20
N ASP A 458 23.18 14.01 6.44
CA ASP A 458 22.96 13.11 7.57
C ASP A 458 21.50 13.06 8.05
N GLN A 459 20.67 13.99 7.57
CA GLN A 459 19.23 14.01 7.81
C GLN A 459 18.45 13.25 6.74
N LEU A 460 19.12 12.75 5.70
CA LEU A 460 18.50 12.00 4.61
C LEU A 460 17.83 10.73 5.12
N ARG A 461 16.57 10.54 4.70
CA ARG A 461 15.73 9.40 5.02
C ARG A 461 15.30 8.70 3.74
N TYR A 462 15.02 7.41 3.87
CA TYR A 462 14.39 6.63 2.81
C TYR A 462 13.21 5.84 3.37
N GLU A 463 12.08 5.92 2.70
CA GLU A 463 10.91 5.07 2.92
C GLU A 463 10.77 4.12 1.73
N PRO A 464 11.00 2.80 1.92
CA PRO A 464 10.78 1.83 0.86
C PRO A 464 9.29 1.72 0.50
N GLN A 465 9.00 1.69 -0.79
CA GLN A 465 7.64 1.44 -1.27
C GLN A 465 7.13 0.06 -0.83
N ILE A 466 5.88 -0.01 -0.40
CA ILE A 466 5.23 -1.28 -0.06
C ILE A 466 5.16 -2.18 -1.31
N GLY A 467 5.58 -3.43 -1.15
CA GLY A 467 5.70 -4.40 -2.24
C GLY A 467 7.04 -4.35 -2.99
N ALA A 468 7.93 -3.38 -2.69
CA ALA A 468 9.28 -3.37 -3.25
C ALA A 468 10.17 -4.42 -2.55
N ALA A 469 10.86 -5.22 -3.34
CA ALA A 469 11.80 -6.25 -2.84
C ALA A 469 13.21 -6.15 -3.46
N GLN A 470 13.35 -5.41 -4.57
CA GLN A 470 14.63 -5.27 -5.25
C GLN A 470 15.39 -4.07 -4.67
N PRO A 471 16.72 -4.18 -4.51
CA PRO A 471 17.56 -3.04 -4.19
C PRO A 471 17.42 -1.94 -5.25
N VAL A 472 17.45 -0.69 -4.81
CA VAL A 472 17.48 0.49 -5.67
C VAL A 472 18.80 1.21 -5.51
N GLU A 473 19.26 1.81 -6.59
CA GLU A 473 20.47 2.64 -6.60
C GLU A 473 20.08 4.11 -6.46
N VAL A 474 20.85 4.84 -5.65
CA VAL A 474 20.77 6.28 -5.52
C VAL A 474 22.14 6.86 -5.81
N GLY A 475 22.19 7.78 -6.77
CA GLY A 475 23.42 8.41 -7.23
C GLY A 475 23.41 9.90 -6.92
N PHE A 476 24.57 10.42 -6.56
CA PHE A 476 24.80 11.82 -6.30
C PHE A 476 25.97 12.34 -7.13
N GLU A 477 25.85 13.55 -7.62
CA GLU A 477 26.94 14.35 -8.14
C GLU A 477 27.36 15.35 -7.06
N ILE A 478 28.52 15.12 -6.43
CA ILE A 478 29.03 15.93 -5.33
C ILE A 478 29.92 17.05 -5.89
N ARG A 479 29.67 18.29 -5.49
CA ARG A 479 30.30 19.50 -6.06
C ARG A 479 30.77 20.44 -4.96
N ALA A 480 31.90 21.13 -5.18
CA ALA A 480 32.33 22.27 -4.35
C ALA A 480 32.52 23.57 -5.17
N ASP A 481 32.71 23.45 -6.48
CA ASP A 481 32.72 24.55 -7.45
C ASP A 481 32.40 24.03 -8.87
N SER A 482 32.36 24.94 -9.85
CA SER A 482 31.96 24.64 -11.23
C SER A 482 32.92 23.72 -11.99
N ASN A 483 34.12 23.45 -11.47
CA ASN A 483 35.14 22.64 -12.13
C ASN A 483 35.52 21.36 -11.36
N SER A 484 34.99 21.17 -10.15
CA SER A 484 35.27 20.00 -9.31
C SER A 484 33.99 19.26 -8.95
N SER A 485 33.82 18.07 -9.54
CA SER A 485 32.70 17.17 -9.24
C SER A 485 33.18 15.73 -9.11
N LYS A 486 32.48 14.96 -8.27
CA LYS A 486 32.73 13.52 -8.11
C LYS A 486 31.40 12.79 -7.96
N PRO A 487 31.12 11.78 -8.81
CA PRO A 487 29.94 10.95 -8.63
C PRO A 487 30.14 10.01 -7.44
N ALA A 488 29.05 9.70 -6.75
CA ALA A 488 29.00 8.67 -5.74
C ALA A 488 27.67 7.93 -5.78
N THR A 489 27.67 6.62 -5.54
CA THR A 489 26.47 5.79 -5.56
C THR A 489 26.31 4.94 -4.31
N MET A 490 25.08 4.79 -3.84
CA MET A 490 24.70 3.87 -2.77
C MET A 490 23.53 2.99 -3.19
N LYS A 491 23.41 1.83 -2.53
CA LYS A 491 22.31 0.88 -2.70
C LYS A 491 21.42 0.88 -1.46
N LEU A 492 20.12 0.96 -1.68
CA LEU A 492 19.10 0.84 -0.64
C LEU A 492 18.33 -0.47 -0.88
N SER A 493 18.38 -1.38 0.08
CA SER A 493 17.83 -2.73 -0.04
C SER A 493 16.59 -2.88 0.86
N PRO A 494 15.36 -2.83 0.29
CA PRO A 494 14.13 -3.04 1.04
C PRO A 494 14.13 -4.39 1.76
N ARG A 495 13.66 -4.40 3.02
CA ARG A 495 13.59 -5.60 3.85
C ARG A 495 12.25 -5.69 4.56
N VAL A 496 11.52 -6.76 4.28
CA VAL A 496 10.32 -7.13 5.06
C VAL A 496 10.75 -7.68 6.41
N ASP A 497 10.08 -7.25 7.50
CA ASP A 497 10.43 -7.68 8.85
C ASP A 497 10.09 -9.18 9.06
N PRO A 498 10.86 -9.92 9.86
CA PRO A 498 10.51 -11.30 10.21
C PRO A 498 9.12 -11.46 10.82
N CYS A 499 8.59 -10.49 11.55
CA CYS A 499 7.22 -10.56 12.09
C CYS A 499 6.17 -10.57 10.98
N ASP A 500 6.29 -9.67 9.98
CA ASP A 500 5.35 -9.61 8.85
C ASP A 500 5.27 -10.98 8.16
N LYS A 501 6.43 -11.62 7.90
CA LYS A 501 6.48 -12.94 7.25
C LYS A 501 5.91 -14.07 8.10
N ALA A 502 6.03 -13.97 9.43
CA ALA A 502 5.67 -15.04 10.35
C ALA A 502 4.20 -14.95 10.82
N ALA A 503 3.61 -13.76 10.79
CA ALA A 503 2.29 -13.51 11.36
C ALA A 503 1.48 -12.41 10.64
N GLY A 504 1.88 -11.94 9.47
CA GLY A 504 1.07 -11.05 8.64
C GLY A 504 -0.22 -11.72 8.17
N GLU A 505 -1.26 -10.94 7.85
CA GLU A 505 -2.59 -11.46 7.52
C GLU A 505 -3.05 -11.11 6.09
N PRO A 506 -3.70 -12.07 5.38
CA PRO A 506 -4.31 -11.78 4.09
C PRO A 506 -5.32 -10.63 4.15
N LEU A 507 -5.23 -9.75 3.15
CA LEU A 507 -6.08 -8.57 2.98
C LEU A 507 -6.01 -7.55 4.12
N ASP A 508 -5.01 -7.62 5.01
CA ASP A 508 -4.76 -6.55 5.97
C ASP A 508 -4.47 -5.23 5.24
N LEU A 509 -5.26 -4.20 5.53
CA LEU A 509 -5.12 -2.88 4.92
C LEU A 509 -3.83 -2.16 5.34
N GLN A 510 -3.18 -2.65 6.40
CA GLN A 510 -1.92 -2.13 6.93
C GLN A 510 -0.78 -3.15 6.81
N GLY A 511 -1.05 -4.28 6.15
CA GLY A 511 -0.08 -5.34 5.91
C GLY A 511 0.88 -5.01 4.77
N VAL A 512 2.10 -5.55 4.84
CA VAL A 512 3.16 -5.36 3.82
C VAL A 512 3.56 -6.66 3.12
N VAL A 513 2.83 -7.75 3.39
CA VAL A 513 3.01 -9.07 2.80
C VAL A 513 1.66 -9.70 2.45
N PRO A 514 1.61 -10.76 1.61
CA PRO A 514 0.38 -11.51 1.35
C PRO A 514 -0.27 -12.11 2.61
N GLY A 515 0.51 -12.36 3.65
CA GLY A 515 0.06 -12.91 4.93
C GLY A 515 -0.06 -14.43 4.97
N LEU A 516 -0.38 -14.95 6.15
CA LEU A 516 -0.53 -16.37 6.48
C LEU A 516 -1.91 -16.64 7.09
N LEU A 517 -2.49 -17.79 6.77
CA LEU A 517 -3.65 -18.33 7.46
C LEU A 517 -3.27 -18.75 8.90
N PRO A 518 -4.22 -18.81 9.84
CA PRO A 518 -3.94 -19.17 11.24
C PRO A 518 -3.19 -20.50 11.43
N ASN A 519 -3.39 -21.50 10.56
CA ASN A 519 -2.69 -22.80 10.61
C ASN A 519 -1.23 -22.71 10.16
N GLU A 520 -0.89 -21.72 9.36
CA GLU A 520 0.44 -21.56 8.76
C GLU A 520 1.40 -20.83 9.71
N ILE A 521 0.88 -20.20 10.76
CA ILE A 521 1.68 -19.49 11.76
C ILE A 521 2.50 -20.49 12.59
N GLY A 522 3.82 -20.36 12.47
CA GLY A 522 4.81 -21.19 13.17
C GLY A 522 5.03 -20.76 14.63
N THR A 523 5.67 -21.62 15.43
CA THR A 523 5.93 -21.36 16.85
C THR A 523 6.91 -20.21 17.11
N GLU A 524 7.80 -19.91 16.16
CA GLU A 524 8.78 -18.83 16.26
C GLU A 524 8.18 -17.42 16.05
N ALA A 525 6.93 -17.34 15.59
CA ALA A 525 6.28 -16.07 15.24
C ALA A 525 6.19 -15.11 16.44
N VAL A 526 5.90 -15.63 17.64
CA VAL A 526 5.80 -14.80 18.86
C VAL A 526 7.11 -14.05 19.12
N LYS A 527 8.25 -14.76 19.05
CA LYS A 527 9.58 -14.17 19.28
C LYS A 527 9.94 -13.13 18.24
N ALA A 528 9.63 -13.40 16.96
CA ALA A 528 9.85 -12.45 15.87
C ALA A 528 9.04 -11.16 16.09
N CYS A 529 7.77 -11.30 16.45
CA CYS A 529 6.88 -10.16 16.65
C CYS A 529 7.14 -9.38 17.93
N GLU A 530 7.55 -10.02 19.03
CA GLU A 530 8.05 -9.32 20.22
C GLU A 530 9.27 -8.44 19.89
N ALA A 531 10.19 -8.93 19.06
CA ALA A 531 11.35 -8.17 18.61
C ALA A 531 10.94 -6.97 17.74
N ALA A 532 9.99 -7.16 16.82
CA ALA A 532 9.47 -6.09 15.97
C ALA A 532 8.75 -5.00 16.78
N VAL A 533 7.86 -5.37 17.72
CA VAL A 533 7.17 -4.43 18.60
C VAL A 533 8.17 -3.64 19.46
N LYS A 534 9.26 -4.27 19.91
CA LYS A 534 10.32 -3.60 20.66
C LYS A 534 11.11 -2.60 19.80
N ALA A 535 11.44 -2.98 18.56
CA ALA A 535 12.20 -2.13 17.64
C ALA A 535 11.36 -0.96 17.11
N TYR A 536 10.07 -1.17 16.91
CA TYR A 536 9.15 -0.22 16.29
C TYR A 536 7.86 -0.07 17.12
N PRO A 537 7.93 0.57 18.31
CA PRO A 537 6.81 0.65 19.24
C PRO A 537 5.64 1.52 18.75
N ASP A 538 5.76 2.23 17.65
CA ASP A 538 4.67 3.03 17.08
C ASP A 538 4.00 2.38 15.87
N VAL A 539 4.57 1.28 15.36
CA VAL A 539 3.99 0.51 14.26
C VAL A 539 2.88 -0.39 14.81
N ALA A 540 1.63 -0.02 14.53
CA ALA A 540 0.44 -0.73 15.05
C ALA A 540 0.34 -2.18 14.51
N ARG A 541 0.75 -2.43 13.25
CA ARG A 541 0.67 -3.77 12.64
C ARG A 541 1.50 -4.81 13.38
N PHE A 542 2.68 -4.48 13.90
CA PHE A 542 3.51 -5.47 14.60
C PHE A 542 2.87 -5.93 15.90
N ARG A 543 2.06 -5.08 16.55
CA ARG A 543 1.23 -5.51 17.68
C ARG A 543 0.10 -6.40 17.21
N TYR A 544 -0.58 -6.03 16.14
CA TYR A 544 -1.62 -6.87 15.56
C TYR A 544 -1.08 -8.28 15.24
N GLU A 545 0.04 -8.37 14.55
CA GLU A 545 0.72 -9.61 14.19
C GLU A 545 1.22 -10.38 15.42
N LEU A 546 1.70 -9.69 16.47
CA LEU A 546 1.99 -10.32 17.76
C LEU A 546 0.73 -10.96 18.37
N GLY A 547 -0.42 -10.28 18.34
CA GLY A 547 -1.70 -10.83 18.78
C GLY A 547 -2.07 -12.11 18.03
N ARG A 548 -1.89 -12.12 16.69
CA ARG A 548 -2.11 -13.32 15.86
C ARG A 548 -1.15 -14.44 16.23
N ALA A 549 0.13 -14.14 16.44
CA ALA A 549 1.13 -15.12 16.85
C ALA A 549 0.81 -15.73 18.24
N LEU A 550 0.33 -14.91 19.18
CA LEU A 550 -0.09 -15.35 20.51
C LEU A 550 -1.33 -16.25 20.44
N LEU A 551 -2.34 -15.90 19.63
CA LEU A 551 -3.49 -16.77 19.38
C LEU A 551 -3.05 -18.10 18.78
N ALA A 552 -2.20 -18.08 17.75
CA ALA A 552 -1.68 -19.30 17.12
C ALA A 552 -0.86 -20.18 18.08
N ALA A 553 -0.28 -19.59 19.12
CA ALA A 553 0.42 -20.28 20.20
C ALA A 553 -0.51 -20.73 21.35
N GLY A 554 -1.82 -20.50 21.26
CA GLY A 554 -2.81 -20.83 22.30
C GLY A 554 -2.79 -19.90 23.52
N LYS A 555 -2.10 -18.75 23.43
CA LYS A 555 -1.97 -17.76 24.51
C LYS A 555 -3.07 -16.70 24.42
N VAL A 556 -4.32 -17.14 24.55
CA VAL A 556 -5.51 -16.30 24.33
C VAL A 556 -5.57 -15.09 25.28
N GLU A 557 -5.27 -15.29 26.56
CA GLU A 557 -5.28 -14.22 27.57
C GLU A 557 -4.24 -13.12 27.28
N ASP A 558 -3.10 -13.49 26.68
CA ASP A 558 -2.04 -12.54 26.31
C ASP A 558 -2.38 -11.81 25.00
N ALA A 559 -3.10 -12.47 24.07
CA ALA A 559 -3.39 -11.92 22.75
C ALA A 559 -4.39 -10.75 22.79
N LYS A 560 -5.43 -10.84 23.63
CA LYS A 560 -6.49 -9.83 23.72
C LYS A 560 -5.97 -8.41 24.02
N PRO A 561 -5.19 -8.15 25.09
CA PRO A 561 -4.70 -6.81 25.38
C PRO A 561 -3.78 -6.27 24.27
N VAL A 562 -3.08 -7.15 23.56
CA VAL A 562 -2.24 -6.78 22.41
C VAL A 562 -3.10 -6.30 21.23
N PHE A 563 -4.22 -6.97 20.94
CA PHE A 563 -5.17 -6.48 19.94
C PHE A 563 -5.84 -5.17 20.35
N GLU A 564 -6.19 -4.99 21.62
CA GLU A 564 -6.74 -3.73 22.13
C GLU A 564 -5.75 -2.57 21.95
N GLU A 565 -4.45 -2.80 22.22
CA GLU A 565 -3.42 -1.80 21.98
C GLU A 565 -3.24 -1.49 20.50
N ALA A 566 -3.23 -2.52 19.64
CA ALA A 566 -3.16 -2.34 18.19
C ALA A 566 -4.35 -1.52 17.66
N ALA A 567 -5.57 -1.85 18.08
CA ALA A 567 -6.78 -1.13 17.72
C ALA A 567 -6.75 0.33 18.21
N LYS A 568 -6.27 0.58 19.43
CA LYS A 568 -6.08 1.93 19.99
C LYS A 568 -5.07 2.75 19.18
N LYS A 569 -4.04 2.10 18.64
CA LYS A 569 -3.05 2.69 17.72
C LYS A 569 -3.56 2.79 16.28
N GLY A 570 -4.83 2.50 16.03
CA GLY A 570 -5.49 2.68 14.73
C GLY A 570 -5.45 1.45 13.82
N HIS A 571 -5.01 0.27 14.29
CA HIS A 571 -5.05 -0.94 13.48
C HIS A 571 -6.49 -1.37 13.20
N VAL A 572 -6.91 -1.37 11.94
CA VAL A 572 -8.31 -1.58 11.54
C VAL A 572 -8.71 -3.05 11.77
N ARG A 573 -7.90 -3.99 11.26
CA ARG A 573 -8.16 -5.43 11.39
C ARG A 573 -8.19 -5.90 12.86
N ALA A 574 -7.47 -5.23 13.75
CA ALA A 574 -7.49 -5.58 15.18
C ALA A 574 -8.89 -5.36 15.79
N VAL A 575 -9.65 -4.37 15.30
CA VAL A 575 -11.04 -4.15 15.70
C VAL A 575 -11.93 -5.33 15.29
N TYR A 576 -11.74 -5.82 14.06
CA TYR A 576 -12.42 -7.04 13.59
C TYR A 576 -12.08 -8.25 14.47
N GLU A 577 -10.79 -8.48 14.77
CA GLU A 577 -10.36 -9.62 15.59
C GLU A 577 -10.97 -9.58 17.00
N LEU A 578 -11.04 -8.42 17.64
CA LEU A 578 -11.75 -8.27 18.91
C LEU A 578 -13.24 -8.67 18.77
N GLY A 579 -13.88 -8.30 17.67
CA GLY A 579 -15.24 -8.73 17.34
C GLY A 579 -15.35 -10.24 17.16
N TYR A 580 -14.37 -10.86 16.50
CA TYR A 580 -14.27 -12.31 16.35
C TYR A 580 -14.18 -13.03 17.69
N LEU A 581 -13.29 -12.59 18.59
CA LEU A 581 -13.17 -13.14 19.94
C LEU A 581 -14.50 -13.10 20.73
N HIS A 582 -15.26 -12.00 20.60
CA HIS A 582 -16.59 -11.87 21.20
C HIS A 582 -17.63 -12.80 20.56
N ALA A 583 -17.60 -12.96 19.23
CA ALA A 583 -18.55 -13.80 18.51
C ALA A 583 -18.36 -15.30 18.78
N THR A 584 -17.11 -15.74 18.96
CA THR A 584 -16.74 -17.13 19.21
C THR A 584 -16.68 -17.47 20.70
N GLY A 585 -16.49 -16.49 21.57
CA GLY A 585 -16.21 -16.71 22.99
C GLY A 585 -14.80 -17.27 23.23
N THR A 586 -13.84 -16.92 22.39
CA THR A 586 -12.45 -17.37 22.56
C THR A 586 -11.83 -16.68 23.79
N GLY A 587 -11.67 -17.43 24.88
CA GLY A 587 -11.19 -16.91 26.18
C GLY A 587 -12.24 -16.11 26.97
N MET A 588 -13.50 -16.07 26.54
CA MET A 588 -14.54 -15.27 27.19
C MET A 588 -15.96 -15.78 26.87
N PRO A 589 -17.01 -15.34 27.59
CA PRO A 589 -18.38 -15.60 27.18
C PRO A 589 -18.71 -14.99 25.82
N ILE A 590 -19.55 -15.68 25.03
CA ILE A 590 -20.03 -15.19 23.73
C ILE A 590 -20.87 -13.91 23.95
N ASP A 591 -20.55 -12.85 23.21
CA ASP A 591 -21.31 -11.60 23.14
C ASP A 591 -21.43 -11.14 21.68
N ARG A 592 -22.51 -11.58 21.01
CA ARG A 592 -22.74 -11.27 19.59
C ARG A 592 -23.11 -9.81 19.35
N LYS A 593 -23.70 -9.11 20.32
CA LYS A 593 -24.06 -7.69 20.16
C LYS A 593 -22.80 -6.84 20.16
N GLN A 594 -21.88 -7.11 21.08
CA GLN A 594 -20.57 -6.46 21.08
C GLN A 594 -19.77 -6.80 19.81
N ALA A 595 -19.80 -8.07 19.37
CA ALA A 595 -19.17 -8.46 18.12
C ALA A 595 -19.70 -7.67 16.91
N ASN A 596 -21.03 -7.56 16.76
CA ASN A 596 -21.67 -6.81 15.68
C ASN A 596 -21.27 -5.33 15.69
N SER A 597 -21.15 -4.70 16.87
CA SER A 597 -20.67 -3.32 17.01
C SER A 597 -19.24 -3.16 16.47
N LEU A 598 -18.36 -4.10 16.82
CA LEU A 598 -16.96 -4.10 16.36
C LEU A 598 -16.84 -4.40 14.86
N TYR A 599 -17.64 -5.34 14.32
CA TYR A 599 -17.69 -5.63 12.89
C TYR A 599 -18.18 -4.42 12.08
N ALA A 600 -19.20 -3.72 12.56
CA ALA A 600 -19.66 -2.48 11.93
C ALA A 600 -18.55 -1.41 11.92
N ALA A 601 -17.87 -1.21 13.06
CA ALA A 601 -16.77 -0.24 13.16
C ALA A 601 -15.57 -0.59 12.26
N ALA A 602 -15.25 -1.88 12.10
CA ALA A 602 -14.23 -2.33 11.16
C ALA A 602 -14.67 -2.12 9.70
N ALA A 603 -15.91 -2.48 9.36
CA ALA A 603 -16.49 -2.29 8.03
C ALA A 603 -16.52 -0.81 7.61
N ASP A 604 -16.87 0.10 8.53
CA ASP A 604 -16.89 1.55 8.30
C ASP A 604 -15.49 2.11 7.98
N LYS A 605 -14.43 1.45 8.47
CA LYS A 605 -13.03 1.76 8.15
C LYS A 605 -12.49 1.03 6.93
N GLY A 606 -13.33 0.31 6.19
CA GLY A 606 -12.94 -0.37 4.96
C GLY A 606 -12.47 -1.82 5.13
N ASP A 607 -12.56 -2.40 6.32
CA ASP A 607 -12.00 -3.74 6.57
C ASP A 607 -12.80 -4.84 5.85
N PRO A 608 -12.17 -5.66 4.97
CA PRO A 608 -12.93 -6.63 4.19
C PRO A 608 -13.52 -7.78 5.03
N TYR A 609 -12.89 -8.20 6.13
CA TYR A 609 -13.50 -9.22 7.02
C TYR A 609 -14.60 -8.60 7.89
N GLY A 610 -14.42 -7.36 8.35
CA GLY A 610 -15.47 -6.56 9.00
C GLY A 610 -16.69 -6.41 8.11
N MET A 611 -16.50 -6.03 6.83
CA MET A 611 -17.56 -5.96 5.83
C MET A 611 -18.25 -7.32 5.63
N MET A 612 -17.49 -8.41 5.51
CA MET A 612 -18.05 -9.74 5.38
C MET A 612 -18.89 -10.13 6.61
N ALA A 613 -18.35 -9.98 7.81
CA ALA A 613 -19.01 -10.40 9.04
C ALA A 613 -20.25 -9.54 9.35
N TRP A 614 -20.13 -8.21 9.19
CA TRP A 614 -21.24 -7.29 9.37
C TRP A 614 -22.30 -7.46 8.30
N GLY A 615 -21.88 -7.61 7.03
CA GLY A 615 -22.76 -7.90 5.91
C GLY A 615 -23.56 -9.18 6.13
N ARG A 616 -22.91 -10.25 6.60
CA ARG A 616 -23.58 -11.52 6.95
C ARG A 616 -24.57 -11.36 8.11
N ALA A 617 -24.23 -10.57 9.13
CA ALA A 617 -25.12 -10.32 10.26
C ALA A 617 -26.38 -9.56 9.83
N LEU A 618 -26.24 -8.47 9.07
CA LEU A 618 -27.36 -7.69 8.51
C LEU A 618 -28.21 -8.50 7.53
N PHE A 619 -27.57 -9.29 6.68
CA PHE A 619 -28.26 -10.09 5.67
C PHE A 619 -29.19 -11.13 6.30
N ASN A 620 -28.78 -11.74 7.42
CA ASN A 620 -29.50 -12.83 8.08
C ASN A 620 -30.23 -12.43 9.37
N GLY A 621 -30.08 -11.19 9.86
CA GLY A 621 -30.67 -10.74 11.13
C GLY A 621 -30.04 -11.36 12.38
N TYR A 622 -28.75 -11.66 12.37
CA TYR A 622 -28.09 -12.31 13.51
C TYR A 622 -27.83 -11.32 14.65
N GLU A 623 -28.73 -11.26 15.63
CA GLU A 623 -28.66 -10.35 16.80
C GLU A 623 -28.57 -8.86 16.39
N VAL A 624 -29.22 -8.54 15.27
CA VAL A 624 -29.36 -7.18 14.69
C VAL A 624 -30.65 -7.13 13.88
N GLU A 625 -31.27 -5.95 13.76
CA GLU A 625 -32.37 -5.74 12.81
C GLU A 625 -31.90 -6.03 11.37
N PRO A 626 -32.59 -6.90 10.62
CA PRO A 626 -32.18 -7.26 9.27
C PRO A 626 -32.20 -6.07 8.31
N ASP A 627 -31.15 -5.94 7.51
CA ASP A 627 -31.10 -5.07 6.33
C ASP A 627 -30.42 -5.86 5.20
N THR A 628 -31.23 -6.65 4.49
CA THR A 628 -30.73 -7.56 3.45
C THR A 628 -30.03 -6.82 2.32
N GLY A 629 -30.52 -5.63 1.94
CA GLY A 629 -29.95 -4.83 0.87
C GLY A 629 -28.56 -4.29 1.22
N LYS A 630 -28.39 -3.76 2.43
CA LYS A 630 -27.08 -3.33 2.94
C LYS A 630 -26.15 -4.52 3.20
N GLY A 631 -26.68 -5.62 3.73
CA GLY A 631 -25.93 -6.84 3.96
C GLY A 631 -25.31 -7.40 2.68
N LEU A 632 -26.10 -7.47 1.60
CA LEU A 632 -25.63 -7.90 0.28
C LEU A 632 -24.56 -6.94 -0.29
N ASP A 633 -24.74 -5.62 -0.14
CA ASP A 633 -23.77 -4.61 -0.60
C ASP A 633 -22.40 -4.79 0.07
N LEU A 634 -22.38 -5.00 1.39
CA LEU A 634 -21.15 -5.24 2.14
C LEU A 634 -20.46 -6.55 1.73
N LEU A 635 -21.22 -7.61 1.47
CA LEU A 635 -20.68 -8.88 0.98
C LEU A 635 -20.06 -8.73 -0.40
N LEU A 636 -20.72 -8.02 -1.32
CA LEU A 636 -20.20 -7.73 -2.66
C LEU A 636 -18.92 -6.90 -2.60
N LYS A 637 -18.85 -5.90 -1.72
CA LYS A 637 -17.64 -5.09 -1.49
C LYS A 637 -16.48 -5.92 -0.94
N ALA A 638 -16.75 -6.73 0.08
CA ALA A 638 -15.73 -7.65 0.62
C ALA A 638 -15.20 -8.59 -0.48
N ALA A 639 -16.08 -9.16 -1.30
CA ALA A 639 -15.69 -10.00 -2.44
C ALA A 639 -14.87 -9.23 -3.49
N ALA A 640 -15.24 -7.98 -3.81
CA ALA A 640 -14.51 -7.12 -4.74
C ALA A 640 -13.10 -6.75 -4.24
N MET A 641 -12.87 -6.83 -2.93
CA MET A 641 -11.54 -6.69 -2.30
C MET A 641 -10.77 -8.01 -2.22
N GLY A 642 -11.32 -9.10 -2.76
CA GLY A 642 -10.71 -10.43 -2.80
C GLY A 642 -11.07 -11.35 -1.63
N HIS A 643 -12.03 -11.00 -0.78
CA HIS A 643 -12.40 -11.80 0.40
C HIS A 643 -13.13 -13.08 0.00
N THR A 644 -12.44 -14.23 0.07
CA THR A 644 -12.94 -15.50 -0.49
C THR A 644 -14.13 -16.07 0.28
N TYR A 645 -14.21 -15.90 1.61
CA TYR A 645 -15.43 -16.30 2.33
C TYR A 645 -16.66 -15.48 1.92
N ALA A 646 -16.51 -14.21 1.54
CA ALA A 646 -17.63 -13.42 1.05
C ALA A 646 -18.08 -13.94 -0.32
N MET A 647 -17.14 -14.34 -1.19
CA MET A 647 -17.45 -15.01 -2.45
C MET A 647 -18.22 -16.33 -2.23
N ASN A 648 -17.80 -17.13 -1.23
CA ASN A 648 -18.49 -18.37 -0.87
C ASN A 648 -19.92 -18.12 -0.34
N GLU A 649 -20.10 -17.11 0.51
CA GLU A 649 -21.42 -16.70 1.01
C GLU A 649 -22.31 -16.19 -0.12
N LEU A 650 -21.80 -15.33 -1.00
CA LEU A 650 -22.52 -14.87 -2.19
C LEU A 650 -22.90 -16.03 -3.11
N ALA A 651 -22.01 -17.00 -3.30
CA ALA A 651 -22.31 -18.18 -4.07
C ALA A 651 -23.45 -19.00 -3.45
N ALA A 652 -23.50 -19.15 -2.12
CA ALA A 652 -24.62 -19.80 -1.44
C ALA A 652 -25.92 -19.01 -1.63
N ILE A 653 -25.88 -17.69 -1.41
CA ILE A 653 -27.04 -16.80 -1.59
C ILE A 653 -27.62 -16.90 -3.01
N PHE A 654 -26.77 -16.84 -4.05
CA PHE A 654 -27.24 -16.92 -5.43
C PHE A 654 -27.58 -18.34 -5.87
N THR A 655 -27.03 -19.38 -5.23
CA THR A 655 -27.45 -20.76 -5.54
C THR A 655 -28.85 -21.03 -5.02
N GLU A 656 -29.16 -20.58 -3.80
CA GLU A 656 -30.39 -20.94 -3.09
C GLU A 656 -31.51 -19.88 -3.23
N GLY A 657 -31.17 -18.63 -3.53
CA GLY A 657 -32.12 -17.52 -3.57
C GLY A 657 -32.61 -17.13 -2.18
N LEU A 658 -31.69 -16.68 -1.33
CA LEU A 658 -31.96 -16.42 0.10
C LEU A 658 -32.47 -15.01 0.37
N ASN A 659 -33.32 -14.87 1.40
CA ASN A 659 -33.79 -13.60 1.97
C ASN A 659 -34.36 -12.60 0.94
N GLY A 660 -35.06 -13.11 -0.08
CA GLY A 660 -35.69 -12.28 -1.13
C GLY A 660 -34.80 -12.02 -2.35
N ILE A 661 -33.57 -12.51 -2.36
CA ILE A 661 -32.71 -12.51 -3.55
C ILE A 661 -33.12 -13.66 -4.47
N THR A 662 -33.24 -13.39 -5.77
CA THR A 662 -33.56 -14.43 -6.76
C THR A 662 -32.36 -15.36 -6.96
N ALA A 663 -32.59 -16.67 -7.03
CA ALA A 663 -31.55 -17.64 -7.33
C ALA A 663 -30.98 -17.42 -8.75
N ASP A 664 -29.66 -17.33 -8.84
CA ASP A 664 -28.87 -17.34 -10.07
C ASP A 664 -27.62 -18.23 -9.88
N PRO A 665 -27.74 -19.54 -10.18
CA PRO A 665 -26.63 -20.47 -10.08
C PRO A 665 -25.43 -20.13 -10.99
N ALA A 666 -25.64 -19.46 -12.13
CA ALA A 666 -24.54 -19.07 -13.01
C ALA A 666 -23.71 -17.95 -12.39
N ARG A 667 -24.37 -17.00 -11.72
CA ARG A 667 -23.71 -15.98 -10.90
C ARG A 667 -22.99 -16.56 -9.70
N ALA A 668 -23.59 -17.53 -9.01
CA ALA A 668 -22.90 -18.25 -7.93
C ALA A 668 -21.58 -18.88 -8.40
N VAL A 669 -21.61 -19.53 -9.57
CA VAL A 669 -20.41 -20.13 -10.19
C VAL A 669 -19.33 -19.09 -10.51
N ALA A 670 -19.70 -17.87 -10.93
CA ALA A 670 -18.75 -16.81 -11.20
C ALA A 670 -17.94 -16.43 -9.95
N PHE A 671 -18.61 -16.28 -8.80
CA PHE A 671 -17.95 -16.05 -7.51
C PHE A 671 -17.06 -17.22 -7.08
N LEU A 672 -17.53 -18.46 -7.26
CA LEU A 672 -16.70 -19.64 -6.92
C LEU A 672 -15.46 -19.77 -7.81
N LYS A 673 -15.56 -19.42 -9.10
CA LYS A 673 -14.40 -19.37 -10.00
C LYS A 673 -13.40 -18.30 -9.57
N ALA A 674 -13.87 -17.10 -9.21
CA ALA A 674 -13.02 -16.05 -8.66
C ALA A 674 -12.30 -16.48 -7.36
N GLY A 675 -12.98 -17.25 -6.49
CA GLY A 675 -12.34 -17.86 -5.32
C GLY A 675 -11.30 -18.92 -5.67
N VAL A 676 -11.57 -19.78 -6.67
CA VAL A 676 -10.62 -20.80 -7.16
C VAL A 676 -9.35 -20.18 -7.74
N GLU A 677 -9.46 -19.04 -8.45
CA GLU A 677 -8.31 -18.28 -8.95
C GLU A 677 -7.41 -17.78 -7.81
N ARG A 678 -8.00 -17.49 -6.65
CA ARG A 678 -7.31 -17.11 -5.40
C ARG A 678 -6.86 -18.31 -4.56
N GLN A 679 -6.89 -19.52 -5.13
CA GLN A 679 -6.58 -20.78 -4.43
C GLN A 679 -7.47 -21.05 -3.20
N ASP A 680 -8.69 -20.52 -3.15
CA ASP A 680 -9.60 -20.76 -2.03
C ASP A 680 -10.13 -22.21 -2.06
N MET A 681 -9.72 -22.97 -1.05
CA MET A 681 -10.05 -24.38 -0.96
C MET A 681 -11.55 -24.66 -0.76
N TYR A 682 -12.29 -23.74 -0.12
CA TYR A 682 -13.75 -23.86 0.05
C TYR A 682 -14.49 -23.63 -1.26
N SER A 683 -14.07 -22.62 -2.03
CA SER A 683 -14.58 -22.33 -3.37
C SER A 683 -14.37 -23.52 -4.29
N MET A 684 -13.19 -24.15 -4.25
CA MET A 684 -12.91 -25.37 -5.01
C MET A 684 -13.88 -26.51 -4.67
N ASN A 685 -14.12 -26.77 -3.38
CA ASN A 685 -15.07 -27.81 -2.97
C ASN A 685 -16.51 -27.47 -3.37
N LEU A 686 -16.95 -26.21 -3.23
CA LEU A 686 -18.29 -25.79 -3.65
C LEU A 686 -18.46 -25.87 -5.18
N LEU A 687 -17.47 -25.42 -5.95
CA LEU A 687 -17.50 -25.49 -7.42
C LEU A 687 -17.47 -26.95 -7.91
N GLY A 688 -16.71 -27.82 -7.24
CA GLY A 688 -16.71 -29.26 -7.52
C GLY A 688 -18.09 -29.88 -7.33
N ARG A 689 -18.83 -29.49 -6.27
CA ARG A 689 -20.22 -29.92 -6.07
C ARG A 689 -21.14 -29.42 -7.17
N ASN A 690 -20.97 -28.17 -7.62
CA ASN A 690 -21.74 -27.62 -8.73
C ASN A 690 -21.50 -28.38 -10.03
N TYR A 691 -20.25 -28.74 -10.35
CA TYR A 691 -19.93 -29.57 -11.51
C TYR A 691 -20.50 -31.00 -11.42
N LEU A 692 -20.55 -31.60 -10.23
CA LEU A 692 -21.21 -32.91 -10.05
C LEU A 692 -22.72 -32.84 -10.29
N ALA A 693 -23.34 -31.79 -9.78
CA ALA A 693 -24.79 -31.61 -9.82
C ALA A 693 -25.30 -30.98 -11.14
N GLY A 694 -24.44 -30.30 -11.89
CA GLY A 694 -24.84 -29.49 -13.05
C GLY A 694 -25.55 -28.19 -12.66
N VAL A 695 -25.21 -27.61 -11.51
CA VAL A 695 -25.84 -26.39 -10.97
C VAL A 695 -25.05 -25.16 -11.43
N GLY A 696 -25.64 -24.35 -12.30
CA GLY A 696 -25.00 -23.15 -12.88
C GLY A 696 -23.87 -23.42 -13.88
N VAL A 697 -23.48 -24.68 -14.05
CA VAL A 697 -22.48 -25.18 -15.00
C VAL A 697 -22.95 -26.49 -15.63
N GLY A 698 -22.38 -26.83 -16.79
CA GLY A 698 -22.54 -28.17 -17.35
C GLY A 698 -21.98 -29.24 -16.40
N LYS A 699 -22.68 -30.38 -16.30
CA LYS A 699 -22.23 -31.49 -15.46
C LYS A 699 -20.90 -32.04 -15.95
N ASP A 700 -19.87 -32.01 -15.10
CA ASP A 700 -18.53 -32.49 -15.41
C ASP A 700 -17.87 -33.14 -14.17
N PRO A 701 -18.08 -34.44 -13.97
CA PRO A 701 -17.49 -35.16 -12.84
C PRO A 701 -15.95 -35.17 -12.85
N ARG A 702 -15.29 -35.06 -14.00
CA ARG A 702 -13.83 -35.04 -14.05
C ARG A 702 -13.28 -33.71 -13.54
N GLN A 703 -13.90 -32.59 -13.91
CA GLN A 703 -13.55 -31.31 -13.32
C GLN A 703 -13.83 -31.27 -11.81
N ALA A 704 -14.95 -31.83 -11.36
CA ALA A 704 -15.25 -31.94 -9.94
C ALA A 704 -14.17 -32.71 -9.17
N GLN A 705 -13.75 -33.87 -9.69
CA GLN A 705 -12.67 -34.67 -9.09
C GLN A 705 -11.38 -33.84 -8.91
N GLY A 706 -10.96 -33.14 -9.97
CA GLY A 706 -9.76 -32.30 -9.93
C GLY A 706 -9.84 -31.17 -8.90
N LEU A 707 -11.00 -30.53 -8.77
CA LEU A 707 -11.24 -29.50 -7.77
C LEU A 707 -11.24 -30.06 -6.34
N PHE A 708 -11.89 -31.20 -6.09
CA PHE A 708 -11.86 -31.83 -4.77
C PHE A 708 -10.46 -32.28 -4.37
N GLN A 709 -9.69 -32.83 -5.31
CA GLN A 709 -8.30 -33.22 -5.07
C GLN A 709 -7.46 -32.01 -4.65
N ARG A 710 -7.51 -30.91 -5.41
CA ARG A 710 -6.80 -29.67 -5.07
C ARG A 710 -7.24 -29.09 -3.72
N ALA A 711 -8.55 -29.05 -3.46
CA ALA A 711 -9.07 -28.60 -2.16
C ALA A 711 -8.56 -29.49 -1.01
N MET A 712 -8.55 -30.81 -1.21
CA MET A 712 -8.01 -31.75 -0.22
C MET A 712 -6.51 -31.55 0.01
N ASP A 713 -5.73 -31.31 -1.03
CA ASP A 713 -4.29 -31.06 -0.95
C ASP A 713 -3.98 -29.76 -0.20
N LEU A 714 -4.84 -28.74 -0.34
CA LEU A 714 -4.81 -27.49 0.44
C LEU A 714 -5.36 -27.63 1.87
N GLY A 715 -5.75 -28.84 2.30
CA GLY A 715 -6.15 -29.10 3.68
C GLY A 715 -7.66 -28.98 3.96
N GLN A 716 -8.50 -28.81 2.94
CA GLN A 716 -9.94 -28.58 3.14
C GLN A 716 -10.62 -29.77 3.87
N PRO A 717 -11.48 -29.53 4.89
CA PRO A 717 -12.06 -30.61 5.70
C PRO A 717 -13.06 -31.53 5.01
N TYR A 718 -13.92 -31.00 4.13
CA TYR A 718 -15.06 -31.66 3.50
C TYR A 718 -14.74 -32.31 2.13
N ALA A 719 -13.70 -31.84 1.45
CA ALA A 719 -13.29 -32.29 0.12
C ALA A 719 -12.93 -33.79 0.07
N PRO A 720 -12.25 -34.37 1.09
CA PRO A 720 -12.04 -35.82 1.12
C PRO A 720 -13.36 -36.59 1.09
N ALA A 721 -14.39 -36.17 1.83
CA ALA A 721 -15.69 -36.85 1.79
C ALA A 721 -16.43 -36.65 0.45
N SER A 722 -16.31 -35.48 -0.17
CA SER A 722 -16.84 -35.24 -1.52
C SER A 722 -16.22 -36.19 -2.54
N LEU A 723 -14.89 -36.35 -2.50
CA LEU A 723 -14.16 -37.28 -3.37
C LEU A 723 -14.45 -38.75 -3.02
N ALA A 724 -14.59 -39.07 -1.73
CA ALA A 724 -14.94 -40.41 -1.26
C ALA A 724 -16.31 -40.86 -1.80
N ARG A 725 -17.31 -39.97 -1.80
CA ARG A 725 -18.62 -40.26 -2.38
C ARG A 725 -18.53 -40.55 -3.88
N MET A 726 -17.66 -39.85 -4.62
CA MET A 726 -17.42 -40.17 -6.03
C MET A 726 -16.85 -41.57 -6.24
N TYR A 727 -15.86 -41.98 -5.44
CA TYR A 727 -15.30 -43.34 -5.49
C TYR A 727 -16.29 -44.40 -5.00
N ARG A 728 -17.10 -44.10 -3.99
CA ARG A 728 -18.16 -45.00 -3.49
C ARG A 728 -19.20 -45.26 -4.58
N ASP A 729 -19.61 -44.20 -5.28
CA ASP A 729 -20.74 -44.23 -6.21
C ASP A 729 -20.31 -44.46 -7.67
N GLY A 730 -19.00 -44.47 -7.96
CA GLY A 730 -18.46 -44.65 -9.32
C GLY A 730 -18.76 -43.47 -10.26
N VAL A 731 -18.85 -42.25 -9.73
CA VAL A 731 -19.23 -41.05 -10.49
C VAL A 731 -17.98 -40.30 -10.95
N GLY A 732 -17.70 -40.29 -12.25
CA GLY A 732 -16.52 -39.64 -12.84
C GLY A 732 -15.20 -40.38 -12.64
N VAL A 733 -15.20 -41.38 -11.77
CA VAL A 733 -14.09 -42.28 -11.45
C VAL A 733 -14.61 -43.72 -11.40
N GLY A 734 -13.72 -44.70 -11.56
CA GLY A 734 -14.09 -46.10 -11.30
C GLY A 734 -14.45 -46.31 -9.83
N GLN A 735 -15.46 -47.13 -9.55
CA GLN A 735 -15.86 -47.43 -8.18
C GLN A 735 -14.68 -48.06 -7.42
N ASN A 736 -14.37 -47.52 -6.24
CA ASN A 736 -13.30 -48.02 -5.37
C ASN A 736 -13.69 -47.78 -3.90
N LEU A 737 -14.21 -48.83 -3.24
CA LEU A 737 -14.69 -48.72 -1.86
C LEU A 737 -13.55 -48.58 -0.84
N ASP A 738 -12.37 -49.12 -1.12
CA ASP A 738 -11.20 -49.02 -0.24
C ASP A 738 -10.67 -47.58 -0.22
N GLU A 739 -10.61 -46.94 -1.40
CA GLU A 739 -10.21 -45.53 -1.49
C GLU A 739 -11.28 -44.61 -0.89
N ALA A 740 -12.57 -44.90 -1.13
CA ALA A 740 -13.66 -44.19 -0.45
C ALA A 740 -13.54 -44.29 1.07
N GLN A 741 -13.22 -45.48 1.59
CA GLN A 741 -12.98 -45.70 3.01
C GLN A 741 -11.85 -44.79 3.53
N ARG A 742 -10.67 -44.85 2.90
CA ARG A 742 -9.49 -44.04 3.27
C ARG A 742 -9.82 -42.54 3.30
N LEU A 743 -10.55 -42.05 2.31
CA LEU A 743 -10.92 -40.65 2.18
C LEU A 743 -11.98 -40.20 3.20
N PHE A 744 -12.97 -41.04 3.54
CA PHE A 744 -13.91 -40.72 4.63
C PHE A 744 -13.22 -40.69 5.99
N GLU A 745 -12.23 -41.56 6.22
CA GLU A 745 -11.42 -41.54 7.44
C GLU A 745 -10.57 -40.27 7.52
N LEU A 746 -10.00 -39.81 6.40
CA LEU A 746 -9.31 -38.53 6.31
C LEU A 746 -10.27 -37.34 6.58
N ALA A 747 -11.47 -37.36 6.01
CA ALA A 747 -12.49 -36.34 6.26
C ALA A 747 -12.82 -36.26 7.77
N THR A 748 -13.03 -37.42 8.41
CA THR A 748 -13.27 -37.53 9.85
C THR A 748 -12.10 -36.95 10.65
N ALA A 749 -10.86 -37.30 10.28
CA ALA A 749 -9.67 -36.78 10.94
C ALA A 749 -9.58 -35.24 10.86
N ARG A 750 -10.03 -34.66 9.74
CA ARG A 750 -10.13 -33.20 9.53
C ARG A 750 -11.39 -32.56 10.12
N GLY A 751 -12.26 -33.33 10.76
CA GLY A 751 -13.42 -32.82 11.49
C GLY A 751 -14.74 -32.82 10.74
N ASP A 752 -14.82 -33.43 9.55
CA ASP A 752 -16.08 -33.57 8.82
C ASP A 752 -16.99 -34.63 9.44
N GLN A 753 -18.07 -34.16 10.09
CA GLN A 753 -19.11 -35.01 10.66
C GLN A 753 -19.84 -35.86 9.62
N SER A 754 -20.00 -35.36 8.39
CA SER A 754 -20.68 -36.08 7.31
C SER A 754 -19.80 -37.20 6.77
N GLY A 755 -18.49 -36.94 6.62
CA GLY A 755 -17.51 -37.98 6.29
C GLY A 755 -17.48 -39.11 7.32
N ALA A 756 -17.55 -38.79 8.62
CA ALA A 756 -17.66 -39.79 9.67
C ALA A 756 -18.96 -40.60 9.57
N TYR A 757 -20.08 -39.95 9.30
CA TYR A 757 -21.36 -40.64 9.11
C TYR A 757 -21.35 -41.56 7.88
N ASP A 758 -20.83 -41.07 6.75
CA ASP A 758 -20.67 -41.84 5.51
C ASP A 758 -19.71 -43.03 5.69
N ARG A 759 -18.63 -42.87 6.49
CA ARG A 759 -17.71 -43.98 6.83
C ARG A 759 -18.42 -45.09 7.59
N ALA A 760 -19.28 -44.73 8.54
CA ALA A 760 -20.08 -45.70 9.28
C ALA A 760 -21.11 -46.38 8.38
N ALA A 761 -21.77 -45.61 7.51
CA ALA A 761 -22.72 -46.14 6.54
C ALA A 761 -22.06 -47.14 5.58
N LEU A 762 -20.86 -46.84 5.07
CA LEU A 762 -20.08 -47.73 4.21
C LEU A 762 -19.73 -49.05 4.91
N GLU A 763 -19.44 -49.02 6.21
CA GLU A 763 -19.20 -50.25 6.98
C GLU A 763 -20.49 -51.09 7.11
N MET A 764 -21.60 -50.43 7.45
CA MET A 764 -22.90 -51.10 7.62
C MET A 764 -23.42 -51.73 6.33
N GLN A 765 -23.05 -51.19 5.15
CA GLN A 765 -23.40 -51.78 3.85
C GLN A 765 -22.85 -53.20 3.65
N LYS A 766 -21.83 -53.61 4.42
CA LYS A 766 -21.29 -54.98 4.40
C LYS A 766 -22.23 -56.02 5.06
N GLY A 767 -23.35 -55.60 5.66
CA GLY A 767 -24.35 -56.47 6.28
C GLY A 767 -23.75 -57.30 7.40
N ASP A 768 -23.95 -58.62 7.36
CA ASP A 768 -23.44 -59.56 8.38
C ASP A 768 -21.90 -59.57 8.49
N LYS A 769 -21.20 -59.07 7.46
CA LYS A 769 -19.73 -58.97 7.45
C LYS A 769 -19.22 -57.64 8.03
N ALA A 770 -20.10 -56.71 8.41
CA ALA A 770 -19.72 -55.41 8.93
C ALA A 770 -19.05 -55.52 10.30
N ASP A 771 -17.94 -54.80 10.51
CA ASP A 771 -17.40 -54.59 11.85
C ASP A 771 -18.27 -53.54 12.58
N GLN A 772 -19.16 -54.05 13.44
CA GLN A 772 -20.08 -53.24 14.22
C GLN A 772 -19.34 -52.26 15.15
N ALA A 773 -18.14 -52.58 15.62
CA ALA A 773 -17.36 -51.66 16.46
C ALA A 773 -16.82 -50.48 15.65
N ILE A 774 -16.39 -50.71 14.40
CA ILE A 774 -15.98 -49.65 13.47
C ILE A 774 -17.17 -48.74 13.15
N ALA A 775 -18.34 -49.30 12.81
CA ALA A 775 -19.54 -48.51 12.53
C ALA A 775 -19.92 -47.61 13.74
N VAL A 776 -19.91 -48.17 14.95
CA VAL A 776 -20.18 -47.41 16.19
C VAL A 776 -19.13 -46.31 16.41
N ARG A 777 -17.85 -46.59 16.20
CA ARG A 777 -16.75 -45.63 16.34
C ARG A 777 -16.98 -44.39 15.47
N TYR A 778 -17.28 -44.59 14.19
CA TYR A 778 -17.47 -43.47 13.27
C TYR A 778 -18.81 -42.74 13.47
N LEU A 779 -19.87 -43.43 13.91
CA LEU A 779 -21.09 -42.74 14.39
C LEU A 779 -20.81 -41.88 15.63
N ALA A 780 -19.97 -42.36 16.56
CA ALA A 780 -19.57 -41.56 17.72
C ALA A 780 -18.78 -40.31 17.29
N PHE A 781 -17.88 -40.41 16.30
CA PHE A 781 -17.23 -39.24 15.70
C PHE A 781 -18.23 -38.31 15.01
N ALA A 782 -19.16 -38.84 14.22
CA ALA A 782 -20.18 -38.03 13.54
C ALA A 782 -20.98 -37.18 14.54
N VAL A 783 -21.45 -37.79 15.64
CA VAL A 783 -22.14 -37.07 16.72
C VAL A 783 -21.20 -36.12 17.47
N ALA A 784 -19.97 -36.53 17.73
CA ALA A 784 -18.99 -35.72 18.44
C ALA A 784 -18.57 -34.47 17.66
N LEU A 785 -18.54 -34.54 16.33
CA LEU A 785 -18.10 -33.45 15.45
C LEU A 785 -19.25 -32.55 14.98
N ASP A 786 -20.50 -33.00 15.07
CA ASP A 786 -21.69 -32.24 14.71
C ASP A 786 -22.04 -31.14 15.73
N LEU A 787 -21.29 -30.05 15.71
CA LEU A 787 -21.47 -28.90 16.60
C LEU A 787 -22.74 -28.10 16.31
N ARG A 788 -23.22 -28.12 15.06
CA ARG A 788 -24.38 -27.35 14.59
C ARG A 788 -25.67 -28.17 14.52
N LYS A 789 -25.63 -29.45 14.90
CA LYS A 789 -26.76 -30.38 14.88
C LYS A 789 -27.35 -30.58 13.47
N GLU A 790 -26.47 -30.61 12.47
CA GLU A 790 -26.80 -30.78 11.05
C GLU A 790 -27.09 -32.25 10.69
N LEU A 791 -26.68 -33.20 11.55
CA LEU A 791 -26.87 -34.64 11.35
C LEU A 791 -27.72 -35.27 12.47
N PRO A 792 -29.01 -34.90 12.61
CA PRO A 792 -29.88 -35.43 13.66
C PRO A 792 -30.09 -36.96 13.59
N GLY A 793 -29.81 -37.58 12.44
CA GLY A 793 -29.86 -39.03 12.27
C GLY A 793 -28.67 -39.79 12.87
N ALA A 794 -27.53 -39.13 13.13
CA ALA A 794 -26.34 -39.78 13.66
C ALA A 794 -26.54 -40.29 15.10
N PRO A 795 -27.11 -39.50 16.06
CA PRO A 795 -27.44 -40.01 17.40
C PRO A 795 -28.43 -41.18 17.36
N THR A 796 -29.46 -41.10 16.51
CA THR A 796 -30.46 -42.17 16.35
C THR A 796 -29.85 -43.44 15.78
N SER A 797 -28.89 -43.33 14.87
CA SER A 797 -28.19 -44.48 14.31
C SER A 797 -27.27 -45.13 15.35
N LEU A 798 -26.56 -44.31 16.15
CA LEU A 798 -25.70 -44.79 17.24
C LEU A 798 -26.50 -45.55 18.31
N SER A 799 -27.69 -45.06 18.67
CA SER A 799 -28.49 -45.65 19.75
C SER A 799 -28.99 -47.07 19.43
N LYS A 800 -29.15 -47.42 18.14
CA LYS A 800 -29.61 -48.74 17.69
C LYS A 800 -28.62 -49.89 17.96
N PHE A 801 -27.34 -49.59 18.22
CA PHE A 801 -26.33 -50.63 18.44
C PHE A 801 -26.38 -51.22 19.86
N GLY A 802 -26.13 -52.53 19.97
CA GLY A 802 -26.06 -53.24 21.25
C GLY A 802 -24.78 -52.94 22.04
N ALA A 803 -24.82 -53.23 23.35
CA ALA A 803 -23.73 -52.93 24.30
C ALA A 803 -22.37 -53.57 23.94
N LYS A 804 -22.36 -54.73 23.26
CA LYS A 804 -21.13 -55.41 22.83
C LYS A 804 -20.30 -54.56 21.86
N ALA A 805 -20.95 -54.07 20.79
CA ALA A 805 -20.29 -53.23 19.78
C ALA A 805 -19.84 -51.89 20.38
N LYS A 806 -20.70 -51.27 21.20
CA LYS A 806 -20.41 -50.02 21.91
C LYS A 806 -19.21 -50.13 22.85
N THR A 807 -19.15 -51.19 23.65
CA THR A 807 -18.00 -51.43 24.55
C THR A 807 -16.70 -51.68 23.79
N ALA A 808 -16.75 -52.39 22.66
CA ALA A 808 -15.58 -52.63 21.82
C ALA A 808 -15.04 -51.33 21.20
N ALA A 809 -15.91 -50.51 20.60
CA ALA A 809 -15.55 -49.21 20.05
C ALA A 809 -15.00 -48.25 21.11
N LEU A 810 -15.63 -48.21 22.29
CA LEU A 810 -15.19 -47.39 23.41
C LEU A 810 -13.81 -47.81 23.92
N LYS A 811 -13.53 -49.11 23.95
CA LYS A 811 -12.21 -49.64 24.31
C LYS A 811 -11.13 -49.20 23.31
N GLN A 812 -11.42 -49.23 22.01
CA GLN A 812 -10.51 -48.74 20.97
C GLN A 812 -10.21 -47.25 21.15
N LEU A 813 -11.26 -46.41 21.22
CA LEU A 813 -11.10 -44.95 21.38
C LEU A 813 -10.34 -44.58 22.66
N ARG A 814 -10.59 -45.27 23.78
CA ARG A 814 -9.84 -45.04 25.03
C ARG A 814 -8.36 -45.40 24.92
N GLY A 815 -8.01 -46.35 24.04
CA GLY A 815 -6.61 -46.73 23.79
C GLY A 815 -5.80 -45.66 23.05
N GLU A 816 -6.47 -44.72 22.38
CA GLU A 816 -5.83 -43.63 21.62
C GLU A 816 -5.59 -42.36 22.45
N LEU A 817 -6.26 -42.25 23.60
CA LEU A 817 -6.07 -41.12 24.50
C LEU A 817 -4.75 -41.24 25.27
N LYS A 818 -4.01 -40.13 25.34
CA LYS A 818 -2.81 -39.99 26.18
C LYS A 818 -3.16 -39.90 27.67
N SER A 819 -4.36 -39.45 28.01
CA SER A 819 -4.84 -39.30 29.38
C SER A 819 -6.13 -40.08 29.64
N LYS A 820 -6.29 -40.60 30.85
CA LYS A 820 -7.50 -41.33 31.25
C LYS A 820 -8.67 -40.37 31.42
N MET A 821 -9.83 -40.75 30.88
CA MET A 821 -11.10 -40.04 31.07
C MET A 821 -12.05 -40.83 31.97
N ALA A 822 -12.78 -40.11 32.83
CA ALA A 822 -13.78 -40.70 33.71
C ALA A 822 -14.96 -41.31 32.92
N ALA A 823 -15.45 -42.46 33.38
CA ALA A 823 -16.58 -43.17 32.77
C ALA A 823 -17.92 -42.66 33.34
N ASN A 824 -18.37 -41.49 32.87
CA ASN A 824 -19.58 -40.83 33.38
C ASN A 824 -20.66 -40.72 32.28
N GLY A 825 -21.89 -41.14 32.61
CA GLY A 825 -23.06 -41.11 31.71
C GLY A 825 -23.32 -42.44 31.00
N SER A 826 -24.27 -42.44 30.05
CA SER A 826 -24.60 -43.61 29.24
C SER A 826 -23.42 -44.07 28.37
N LEU A 827 -23.46 -45.29 27.82
CA LEU A 827 -22.44 -45.75 26.87
C LEU A 827 -22.31 -44.82 25.66
N ASP A 828 -23.42 -44.25 25.18
CA ASP A 828 -23.45 -43.33 24.04
C ASP A 828 -22.80 -41.99 24.43
N ASP A 829 -23.10 -41.46 25.61
CA ASP A 829 -22.45 -40.25 26.14
C ASP A 829 -20.93 -40.45 26.29
N GLN A 830 -20.52 -41.62 26.78
CA GLN A 830 -19.10 -41.95 26.93
C GLN A 830 -18.42 -42.06 25.56
N LEU A 831 -19.04 -42.71 24.58
CA LEU A 831 -18.52 -42.81 23.21
C LEU A 831 -18.32 -41.44 22.58
N VAL A 832 -19.34 -40.57 22.62
CA VAL A 832 -19.28 -39.23 22.03
C VAL A 832 -18.23 -38.36 22.73
N LYS A 833 -18.17 -38.39 24.07
CA LYS A 833 -17.15 -37.63 24.83
C LYS A 833 -15.73 -38.10 24.53
N VAL A 834 -15.49 -39.41 24.50
CA VAL A 834 -14.16 -39.96 24.22
C VAL A 834 -13.77 -39.72 22.76
N ALA A 835 -14.69 -39.90 21.80
CA ALA A 835 -14.45 -39.59 20.39
C ALA A 835 -14.07 -38.11 20.19
N ARG A 836 -14.80 -37.19 20.85
CA ARG A 836 -14.44 -35.76 20.84
C ARG A 836 -13.03 -35.53 21.39
N ALA A 837 -12.69 -36.13 22.52
CA ALA A 837 -11.37 -35.97 23.14
C ALA A 837 -10.24 -36.55 22.27
N VAL A 838 -10.45 -37.71 21.63
CA VAL A 838 -9.49 -38.31 20.68
C VAL A 838 -9.25 -37.34 19.53
N TRP A 839 -10.33 -36.80 18.96
CA TRP A 839 -10.22 -35.86 17.86
C TRP A 839 -9.52 -34.56 18.28
N GLN A 840 -9.85 -33.99 19.44
CA GLN A 840 -9.22 -32.77 19.97
C GLN A 840 -7.72 -32.97 20.25
N GLN A 841 -7.35 -34.14 20.78
CA GLN A 841 -5.94 -34.49 21.00
C GLN A 841 -5.15 -34.54 19.70
N ALA A 842 -5.77 -35.02 18.60
CA ALA A 842 -5.15 -35.07 17.28
C ALA A 842 -5.14 -33.70 16.58
N ASN A 843 -6.03 -32.78 16.97
CA ASN A 843 -6.23 -31.47 16.36
C ASN A 843 -6.15 -30.34 17.41
N PRO A 844 -4.97 -30.11 18.01
CA PRO A 844 -4.82 -29.17 19.14
C PRO A 844 -5.05 -27.70 18.78
N ARG A 845 -5.09 -27.35 17.48
CA ARG A 845 -5.30 -25.99 16.96
C ARG A 845 -6.71 -25.75 16.40
N ARG A 846 -7.68 -26.62 16.69
CA ARG A 846 -9.06 -26.47 16.15
C ARG A 846 -9.68 -25.13 16.60
N ASP A 847 -9.35 -24.65 17.77
CA ASP A 847 -9.83 -23.36 18.30
C ASP A 847 -9.53 -22.15 17.40
N LEU A 848 -8.63 -22.30 16.42
CA LEU A 848 -8.31 -21.30 15.39
C LEU A 848 -9.20 -21.40 14.12
N PHE A 849 -10.09 -22.39 14.01
CA PHE A 849 -10.95 -22.70 12.84
C PHE A 849 -12.40 -22.96 13.24
#